data_AF-A0A6S7J820-F1
#
_entry.id   AF-A0A6S7J820-F1
#
_cell.length_a   1.000
_cell.length_b   1.000
_cell.length_c   1.000
_cell.angle_alpha   90.00
_cell.angle_beta   90.00
_cell.angle_gamma   90.00
#
_symmetry.space_group_name_H-M   'P 1'
#
loop_
_entity.id
_entity.type
_entity.pdbx_description
1 polymer ?
#
loop_
_entity_poly.entity_id
_entity_poly.type
_entity_poly.pdbx_seq_one_letter_code
_entity_poly.pdbx_strand_id
1 'polypeptide(L)'
;MGSNRTEGDKNNNSRKNVDRALNTLAQALEYNRHSEKLWLKYLDVFRQRASTDELHEVCEEAVELARSYKVWWAYIDIASDYERKTNVCLKCIEFLVLSDTEMGLKSHRLLEIFLYLIQLDLHCDFFKVALNRFRVALNCVDGPRDTREILAFLAENTICEDLCSLWLSYIHLVEFSCLPREFYDPARTGPARIVRKDGVVLPWKPGAGTRHGSAELLKLFHRALKECASVSNSQDKVSPVFSLYKNLIALERACGKDASSVRTCQRLLKASPKKIELWLCMSALQQVSGQEDGAVNVYKKALETCNGHAQIAYCAAKYFIQTQNRDECYEALTKCVYSKFILEVPSSGPKTRARSHDQPTILRPSPGLLYKKLLSQTLPLDSTVPSAKPGVRPGNLGAEETYIWLCYCMFIELFSDKEPTKRHSLTQASYESAIYSTGDRHEVKTLWIEYIYYMVRVLKEKLCKSEELHDIFHKCLTTVPAVTPVLNISSRSWSDYNFHNEVLGLYRRCLGDAFSSNVYEKYLEMFPDNSILAIQAVEHLYENRELDKARKILSGILLKTPYCLDLWKIAISIELKEENFDQARQLFEHATEALPLAASLWKDFAMFELAHDSNKMERLQSIVNKTKDRGIDIEDFLKELTLE
;
A
#
# COMPACT_ATOMS: atom_id res chain seq x y z
N MET A 1 22.27 -46.84 -28.88
CA MET A 1 22.64 -46.74 -27.45
C MET A 1 23.69 -45.64 -27.22
N GLY A 2 23.35 -44.36 -27.41
CA GLY A 2 24.35 -43.27 -27.34
C GLY A 2 23.91 -41.95 -26.69
N SER A 3 22.67 -41.82 -26.20
CA SER A 3 22.14 -40.53 -25.73
C SER A 3 22.13 -40.32 -24.21
N ASN A 4 22.35 -41.36 -23.38
CA ASN A 4 22.21 -41.25 -21.92
C ASN A 4 23.53 -40.95 -21.17
N ARG A 5 24.69 -40.91 -21.85
CA ARG A 5 25.99 -40.66 -21.18
C ARG A 5 26.27 -39.17 -20.96
N THR A 6 25.72 -38.27 -21.77
CA THR A 6 26.05 -36.83 -21.74
C THR A 6 25.33 -36.05 -20.64
N GLU A 7 24.11 -36.42 -20.25
CA GLU A 7 23.41 -35.79 -19.12
C GLU A 7 23.94 -36.25 -17.76
N GLY A 8 24.26 -37.54 -17.62
CA GLY A 8 24.87 -38.09 -16.39
C GLY A 8 26.21 -37.46 -16.07
N ASP A 9 27.07 -37.26 -17.07
CA ASP A 9 28.38 -36.62 -16.90
C ASP A 9 28.27 -35.12 -16.61
N LYS A 10 27.30 -34.42 -17.22
CA LYS A 10 27.01 -33.00 -16.91
C LYS A 10 26.52 -32.82 -15.47
N ASN A 11 25.62 -33.70 -15.02
CA ASN A 11 25.06 -33.62 -13.67
C ASN A 11 26.12 -33.96 -12.60
N ASN A 12 27.00 -34.92 -12.89
CA ASN A 12 28.12 -35.27 -12.02
C ASN A 12 29.18 -34.15 -11.96
N ASN A 13 29.46 -33.49 -13.08
CA ASN A 13 30.38 -32.34 -13.11
C ASN A 13 29.78 -31.11 -12.39
N SER A 14 28.47 -30.88 -12.50
CA SER A 14 27.75 -29.83 -11.77
C SER A 14 27.83 -30.04 -10.26
N ARG A 15 27.57 -31.27 -9.76
CA ARG A 15 27.71 -31.59 -8.32
C ARG A 15 29.12 -31.36 -7.80
N LYS A 16 30.15 -31.81 -8.54
CA LYS A 16 31.56 -31.55 -8.18
C LYS A 16 31.91 -30.07 -8.13
N ASN A 17 31.30 -29.24 -8.98
CA ASN A 17 31.49 -27.80 -8.96
C ASN A 17 30.84 -27.15 -7.74
N VAL A 18 29.64 -27.62 -7.35
CA VAL A 18 28.97 -27.21 -6.10
C VAL A 18 29.83 -27.56 -4.89
N ASP A 19 30.39 -28.78 -4.84
CA ASP A 19 31.24 -29.23 -3.73
C ASP A 19 32.52 -28.40 -3.59
N ARG A 20 33.17 -28.07 -4.71
CA ARG A 20 34.33 -27.18 -4.72
C ARG A 20 33.97 -25.79 -4.20
N ALA A 21 32.85 -25.23 -4.67
CA ALA A 21 32.37 -23.92 -4.22
C ALA A 21 32.06 -23.92 -2.72
N LEU A 22 31.41 -24.96 -2.20
CA LEU A 22 31.12 -25.14 -0.78
C LEU A 22 32.40 -25.22 0.05
N ASN A 23 33.40 -25.98 -0.38
CA ASN A 23 34.68 -26.07 0.34
C ASN A 23 35.41 -24.72 0.38
N THR A 24 35.42 -23.98 -0.73
CA THR A 24 36.01 -22.63 -0.76
C THR A 24 35.27 -21.66 0.15
N LEU A 25 33.93 -21.71 0.17
CA LEU A 25 33.11 -20.85 1.02
C LEU A 25 33.24 -21.23 2.51
N ALA A 26 33.30 -22.53 2.83
CA ALA A 26 33.55 -23.01 4.19
C ALA A 26 34.90 -22.51 4.70
N GLN A 27 35.96 -22.64 3.90
CA GLN A 27 37.27 -22.08 4.23
C GLN A 27 37.22 -20.56 4.42
N ALA A 28 36.48 -19.83 3.58
CA ALA A 28 36.32 -18.38 3.74
C ALA A 28 35.56 -18.01 5.04
N LEU A 29 34.58 -18.81 5.44
CA LEU A 29 33.80 -18.65 6.67
C LEU A 29 34.64 -18.95 7.92
N GLU A 30 35.57 -19.91 7.87
CA GLU A 30 36.50 -20.18 8.98
C GLU A 30 37.28 -18.93 9.39
N TYR A 31 37.75 -18.15 8.41
CA TYR A 31 38.46 -16.89 8.63
C TYR A 31 37.54 -15.70 8.91
N ASN A 32 36.28 -15.74 8.46
CA ASN A 32 35.34 -14.62 8.52
C ASN A 32 33.97 -15.04 9.05
N ARG A 33 33.94 -15.62 10.26
CA ARG A 33 32.75 -16.24 10.87
C ARG A 33 31.55 -15.31 11.06
N HIS A 34 31.80 -14.00 11.17
CA HIS A 34 30.74 -12.99 11.36
C HIS A 34 30.25 -12.36 10.04
N SER A 35 30.73 -12.82 8.89
CA SER A 35 30.40 -12.21 7.61
C SER A 35 29.02 -12.61 7.10
N GLU A 36 28.06 -11.69 7.21
CA GLU A 36 26.69 -11.85 6.68
C GLU A 36 26.68 -12.32 5.21
N LYS A 37 27.48 -11.69 4.35
CA LYS A 37 27.45 -11.95 2.90
C LYS A 37 27.96 -13.37 2.57
N LEU A 38 28.98 -13.83 3.29
CA LEU A 38 29.53 -15.18 3.08
C LEU A 38 28.53 -16.24 3.52
N TRP A 39 27.89 -16.06 4.69
CA TRP A 39 26.86 -16.97 5.17
C TRP A 39 25.68 -17.06 4.21
N LEU A 40 25.15 -15.92 3.75
CA LEU A 40 24.06 -15.91 2.76
C LEU A 40 24.45 -16.69 1.49
N LYS A 41 25.67 -16.46 0.98
CA LYS A 41 26.13 -17.16 -0.22
C LYS A 41 26.37 -18.65 0.01
N TYR A 42 26.85 -19.02 1.19
CA TYR A 42 27.06 -20.42 1.58
C TYR A 42 25.72 -21.17 1.64
N LEU A 43 24.74 -20.62 2.36
CA LEU A 43 23.40 -21.19 2.46
C LEU A 43 22.70 -21.33 1.09
N ASP A 44 22.85 -20.34 0.21
CA ASP A 44 22.31 -20.37 -1.16
C ASP A 44 22.89 -21.51 -2.02
N VAL A 45 24.13 -21.90 -1.78
CA VAL A 45 24.79 -23.00 -2.51
C VAL A 45 24.51 -24.34 -1.80
N PHE A 46 24.52 -24.36 -0.47
CA PHE A 46 24.34 -25.56 0.33
C PHE A 46 22.95 -26.18 0.16
N ARG A 47 21.91 -25.34 -0.01
CA ARG A 47 20.52 -25.80 -0.28
C ARG A 47 20.34 -26.63 -1.55
N GLN A 48 21.30 -26.61 -2.48
CA GLN A 48 21.22 -27.39 -3.73
C GLN A 48 21.68 -28.83 -3.55
N ARG A 49 22.36 -29.13 -2.44
CA ARG A 49 23.02 -30.41 -2.17
C ARG A 49 22.44 -31.11 -0.94
N ALA A 50 22.21 -30.37 0.13
CA ALA A 50 21.96 -30.91 1.46
C ALA A 50 20.51 -31.37 1.66
N SER A 51 20.33 -32.29 2.59
CA SER A 51 19.01 -32.66 3.11
C SER A 51 18.42 -31.53 3.97
N THR A 52 17.11 -31.58 4.24
CA THR A 52 16.43 -30.56 5.05
C THR A 52 16.98 -30.43 6.46
N ASP A 53 17.44 -31.53 7.05
CA ASP A 53 17.89 -31.57 8.44
C ASP A 53 19.34 -31.05 8.58
N GLU A 54 20.22 -31.43 7.66
CA GLU A 54 21.58 -30.84 7.57
C GLU A 54 21.51 -29.32 7.32
N LEU A 55 20.58 -28.86 6.49
CA LEU A 55 20.36 -27.44 6.24
C LEU A 55 19.95 -26.69 7.51
N HIS A 56 19.12 -27.30 8.34
CA HIS A 56 18.64 -26.72 9.59
C HIS A 56 19.79 -26.52 10.58
N GLU A 57 20.64 -27.55 10.79
CA GLU A 57 21.81 -27.46 11.67
C GLU A 57 22.77 -26.34 11.25
N VAL A 58 23.08 -26.28 9.95
CA VAL A 58 23.94 -25.22 9.39
C VAL A 58 23.31 -23.84 9.53
N CYS A 59 21.98 -23.73 9.44
CA CYS A 59 21.30 -22.45 9.66
C CYS A 59 21.35 -21.99 11.11
N GLU A 60 21.23 -22.90 12.08
CA GLU A 60 21.39 -22.60 13.52
C GLU A 60 22.82 -22.08 13.79
N GLU A 61 23.85 -22.73 13.25
CA GLU A 61 25.23 -22.22 13.34
C GLU A 61 25.39 -20.85 12.68
N ALA A 62 24.78 -20.66 11.51
CA ALA A 62 24.88 -19.41 10.76
C ALA A 62 24.27 -18.23 11.52
N VAL A 63 23.11 -18.40 12.17
CA VAL A 63 22.47 -17.32 12.95
C VAL A 63 23.24 -16.99 14.22
N GLU A 64 23.81 -17.99 14.89
CA GLU A 64 24.63 -17.81 16.09
C GLU A 64 25.93 -17.06 15.80
N LEU A 65 26.59 -17.39 14.68
CA LEU A 65 27.88 -16.82 14.29
C LEU A 65 27.73 -15.46 13.60
N ALA A 66 26.82 -15.33 12.64
CA ALA A 66 26.64 -14.10 11.87
C ALA A 66 25.91 -13.01 12.65
N ARG A 67 25.01 -13.39 13.57
CA ARG A 67 24.13 -12.47 14.33
C ARG A 67 23.49 -11.39 13.45
N SER A 68 23.06 -11.76 12.24
CA SER A 68 22.47 -10.84 11.27
C SER A 68 21.01 -11.16 11.01
N TYR A 69 20.19 -10.10 10.98
CA TYR A 69 18.79 -10.17 10.58
C TYR A 69 18.57 -10.78 9.19
N LYS A 70 19.50 -10.59 8.24
CA LYS A 70 19.33 -11.16 6.89
C LYS A 70 19.52 -12.67 6.86
N VAL A 71 20.41 -13.19 7.71
CA VAL A 71 20.64 -14.64 7.83
C VAL A 71 19.42 -15.33 8.44
N TRP A 72 18.76 -14.70 9.42
CA TRP A 72 17.46 -15.17 9.94
C TRP A 72 16.41 -15.31 8.83
N TRP A 73 16.34 -14.38 7.89
CA TRP A 73 15.41 -14.51 6.75
C TRP A 73 15.78 -15.60 5.77
N ALA A 74 17.07 -15.79 5.48
CA ALA A 74 17.52 -16.92 4.67
C ALA A 74 17.13 -18.24 5.34
N TYR A 75 17.21 -18.32 6.67
CA TYR A 75 16.78 -19.48 7.44
C TYR A 75 15.25 -19.70 7.33
N ILE A 76 14.44 -18.64 7.48
CA ILE A 76 12.99 -18.72 7.28
C ILE A 76 12.65 -19.20 5.87
N ASP A 77 13.35 -18.74 4.84
CA ASP A 77 13.14 -19.13 3.44
C ASP A 77 13.51 -20.60 3.18
N ILE A 78 14.47 -21.17 3.93
CA ILE A 78 14.91 -22.58 3.84
C ILE A 78 13.94 -23.50 4.59
N ALA A 79 13.40 -23.08 5.73
CA ALA A 79 12.44 -23.88 6.50
C ALA A 79 11.19 -24.19 5.65
N SER A 80 10.75 -25.44 5.64
CA SER A 80 9.68 -25.94 4.76
C SER A 80 8.32 -26.09 5.46
N ASP A 81 8.32 -26.47 6.73
CA ASP A 81 7.13 -26.77 7.53
C ASP A 81 6.73 -25.61 8.46
N TYR A 82 5.50 -25.66 8.95
CA TYR A 82 4.93 -24.65 9.83
C TYR A 82 5.67 -24.52 11.17
N GLU A 83 6.04 -25.64 11.79
CA GLU A 83 6.64 -25.67 13.13
C GLU A 83 8.03 -25.05 13.13
N ARG A 84 8.89 -25.45 12.17
CA ARG A 84 10.23 -24.89 12.02
C ARG A 84 10.16 -23.39 11.71
N LYS A 85 9.34 -22.96 10.75
CA LYS A 85 9.17 -21.52 10.45
C LYS A 85 8.74 -20.73 11.69
N THR A 86 7.79 -21.27 12.46
CA THR A 86 7.33 -20.65 13.71
C THR A 86 8.47 -20.51 14.72
N ASN A 87 9.21 -21.58 14.97
CA ASN A 87 10.34 -21.59 15.92
C ASN A 87 11.41 -20.56 15.52
N VAL A 88 11.81 -20.55 14.24
CA VAL A 88 12.78 -19.60 13.70
C VAL A 88 12.30 -18.15 13.88
N CYS A 89 11.01 -17.87 13.64
CA CYS A 89 10.45 -16.53 13.87
C CYS A 89 10.53 -16.12 15.34
N LEU A 90 10.18 -17.02 16.27
CA LEU A 90 10.23 -16.74 17.72
C LEU A 90 11.66 -16.49 18.20
N LYS A 91 12.63 -17.33 17.78
CA LYS A 91 14.06 -17.11 18.06
C LYS A 91 14.58 -15.80 17.45
N CYS A 92 14.11 -15.44 16.25
CA CYS A 92 14.48 -14.17 15.61
C CYS A 92 13.94 -12.97 16.41
N ILE A 93 12.70 -13.05 16.90
CA ILE A 93 12.12 -12.02 17.78
C ILE A 93 12.94 -11.90 19.06
N GLU A 94 13.29 -13.03 19.70
CA GLU A 94 14.14 -13.05 20.89
C GLU A 94 15.49 -12.36 20.64
N PHE A 95 16.16 -12.75 19.56
CA PHE A 95 17.41 -12.13 19.12
C PHE A 95 17.27 -10.60 18.94
N LEU A 96 16.19 -10.14 18.30
CA LEU A 96 15.96 -8.71 18.06
C LEU A 96 15.66 -7.96 19.36
N VAL A 97 14.85 -8.52 20.26
CA VAL A 97 14.53 -7.94 21.58
C VAL A 97 15.80 -7.76 22.40
N LEU A 98 16.71 -8.74 22.37
CA LEU A 98 17.98 -8.70 23.08
C LEU A 98 19.09 -7.91 22.37
N SER A 99 18.89 -7.52 21.11
CA SER A 99 19.89 -6.78 20.34
C SER A 99 19.96 -5.29 20.71
N ASP A 100 21.17 -4.74 20.67
CA ASP A 100 21.48 -3.30 20.84
C ASP A 100 21.35 -2.50 19.53
N THR A 101 20.44 -2.90 18.64
CA THR A 101 20.24 -2.21 17.36
C THR A 101 19.51 -0.88 17.53
N GLU A 102 19.72 0.07 16.60
CA GLU A 102 19.01 1.35 16.59
C GLU A 102 17.49 1.14 16.73
N MET A 103 16.86 1.87 17.64
CA MET A 103 15.48 1.62 18.05
C MET A 103 14.48 1.66 16.89
N GLY A 104 14.62 2.58 15.94
CA GLY A 104 13.75 2.64 14.75
C GLY A 104 13.88 1.39 13.87
N LEU A 105 15.11 0.93 13.63
CA LEU A 105 15.38 -0.26 12.83
C LEU A 105 14.95 -1.55 13.56
N LYS A 106 15.22 -1.63 14.87
CA LYS A 106 14.78 -2.73 15.74
C LYS A 106 13.26 -2.86 15.72
N SER A 107 12.56 -1.76 15.96
CA SER A 107 11.10 -1.68 15.91
C SER A 107 10.54 -2.16 14.57
N HIS A 108 11.13 -1.71 13.45
CA HIS A 108 10.69 -2.15 12.12
C HIS A 108 10.85 -3.66 11.93
N ARG A 109 12.00 -4.21 12.31
CA ARG A 109 12.31 -5.65 12.15
C ARG A 109 11.42 -6.53 13.03
N LEU A 110 11.14 -6.08 14.26
CA LEU A 110 10.21 -6.77 15.16
C LEU A 110 8.80 -6.80 14.58
N LEU A 111 8.30 -5.66 14.07
CA LEU A 111 7.00 -5.60 13.40
C LEU A 111 6.97 -6.51 12.17
N GLU A 112 8.02 -6.50 11.34
CA GLU A 112 8.10 -7.31 10.12
C GLU A 112 8.03 -8.81 10.41
N ILE A 113 8.88 -9.33 11.33
CA ILE A 113 8.87 -10.76 11.69
C ILE A 113 7.57 -11.16 12.38
N PHE A 114 7.07 -10.32 13.30
CA PHE A 114 5.85 -10.64 14.00
C PHE A 114 4.65 -10.73 13.04
N LEU A 115 4.51 -9.78 12.11
CA LEU A 115 3.44 -9.83 11.12
C LEU A 115 3.61 -10.97 10.11
N TYR A 116 4.84 -11.35 9.75
CA TYR A 116 5.10 -12.56 8.98
C TYR A 116 4.62 -13.81 9.72
N LEU A 117 4.92 -13.91 11.01
CA LEU A 117 4.50 -15.03 11.86
C LEU A 117 2.98 -15.14 11.95
N ILE A 118 2.28 -14.00 12.03
CA ILE A 118 0.81 -13.98 11.96
C ILE A 118 0.32 -14.41 10.58
N GLN A 119 0.92 -13.93 9.48
CA GLN A 119 0.52 -14.38 8.14
C GLN A 119 0.70 -15.89 7.98
N LEU A 120 1.76 -16.45 8.54
CA LEU A 120 2.02 -17.89 8.56
C LEU A 120 0.89 -18.64 9.27
N ASP A 121 0.49 -18.20 10.47
CA ASP A 121 -0.64 -18.78 11.19
C ASP A 121 -1.92 -18.74 10.36
N LEU A 122 -2.24 -17.59 9.77
CA LEU A 122 -3.46 -17.42 8.98
C LEU A 122 -3.44 -18.25 7.70
N HIS A 123 -2.29 -18.38 7.06
CA HIS A 123 -2.14 -19.16 5.84
C HIS A 123 -2.32 -20.66 6.10
N CYS A 124 -1.89 -21.13 7.28
CA CYS A 124 -2.09 -22.48 7.79
C CYS A 124 -3.45 -22.68 8.52
N ASP A 125 -4.33 -21.69 8.53
CA ASP A 125 -5.66 -21.72 9.20
C ASP A 125 -5.65 -21.77 10.74
N PHE A 126 -4.54 -21.38 11.38
CA PHE A 126 -4.41 -21.28 12.84
C PHE A 126 -4.88 -19.92 13.38
N PHE A 127 -6.12 -19.52 13.06
CA PHE A 127 -6.66 -18.20 13.42
C PHE A 127 -6.65 -17.92 14.94
N LYS A 128 -6.97 -18.92 15.77
CA LYS A 128 -6.98 -18.78 17.24
C LYS A 128 -5.57 -18.51 17.79
N VAL A 129 -4.55 -19.15 17.21
CA VAL A 129 -3.14 -18.95 17.58
C VAL A 129 -2.70 -17.53 17.22
N ALA A 130 -3.01 -17.08 15.99
CA ALA A 130 -2.74 -15.72 15.54
C ALA A 130 -3.35 -14.65 16.47
N LEU A 131 -4.63 -14.81 16.84
CA LEU A 131 -5.29 -13.93 17.80
C LEU A 131 -4.60 -13.94 19.17
N ASN A 132 -4.22 -15.11 19.67
CA ASN A 132 -3.54 -15.21 20.96
C ASN A 132 -2.18 -14.52 20.95
N ARG A 133 -1.38 -14.71 19.89
CA ARG A 133 -0.07 -14.05 19.73
C ARG A 133 -0.20 -12.52 19.76
N PHE A 134 -1.19 -11.96 19.08
CA PHE A 134 -1.49 -10.52 19.19
C PHE A 134 -1.88 -10.11 20.61
N ARG A 135 -2.74 -10.89 21.27
CA ARG A 135 -3.19 -10.57 22.64
C ARG A 135 -2.03 -10.57 23.62
N VAL A 136 -1.10 -11.51 23.50
CA VAL A 136 0.13 -11.52 24.31
C VAL A 136 0.99 -10.31 23.97
N ALA A 137 1.26 -10.06 22.69
CA ALA A 137 2.15 -8.98 22.25
C ALA A 137 1.66 -7.58 22.67
N LEU A 138 0.34 -7.37 22.66
CA LEU A 138 -0.34 -6.12 23.05
C LEU A 138 -0.87 -6.14 24.49
N ASN A 139 -0.48 -7.14 25.29
CA ASN A 139 -0.92 -7.32 26.68
C ASN A 139 -2.45 -7.27 26.87
N CYS A 140 -3.22 -7.74 25.89
CA CYS A 140 -4.69 -7.76 25.88
C CYS A 140 -5.31 -8.92 26.68
N VAL A 141 -4.50 -9.72 27.37
CA VAL A 141 -4.95 -10.84 28.21
C VAL A 141 -5.26 -10.35 29.62
N ASP A 142 -6.37 -10.83 30.19
CA ASP A 142 -6.71 -10.57 31.59
C ASP A 142 -5.85 -11.47 32.49
N GLY A 143 -4.82 -10.89 33.12
CA GLY A 143 -3.93 -11.63 34.03
C GLY A 143 -2.57 -10.93 34.23
N PRO A 144 -1.76 -11.40 35.19
CA PRO A 144 -0.38 -10.95 35.30
C PRO A 144 0.40 -11.34 34.04
N ARG A 145 1.20 -10.42 33.53
CA ARG A 145 2.01 -10.63 32.33
C ARG A 145 2.98 -11.79 32.56
N ASP A 146 2.94 -12.81 31.72
CA ASP A 146 3.97 -13.85 31.77
C ASP A 146 5.27 -13.28 31.20
N THR A 147 6.21 -12.95 32.08
CA THR A 147 7.52 -12.43 31.71
C THR A 147 8.42 -13.50 31.06
N ARG A 148 7.98 -14.76 30.97
CA ARG A 148 8.66 -15.82 30.24
C ARG A 148 8.32 -15.83 28.75
N GLU A 149 7.22 -15.20 28.35
CA GLU A 149 6.77 -15.20 26.97
C GLU A 149 7.42 -14.05 26.19
N ILE A 150 8.29 -14.38 25.23
CA ILE A 150 9.09 -13.37 24.50
C ILE A 150 8.24 -12.32 23.79
N LEU A 151 7.05 -12.72 23.31
CA LEU A 151 6.13 -11.83 22.62
C LEU A 151 5.63 -10.70 23.52
N ALA A 152 5.59 -10.91 24.84
CA ALA A 152 5.18 -9.89 25.79
C ALA A 152 6.08 -8.64 25.71
N PHE A 153 7.35 -8.76 25.32
CA PHE A 153 8.30 -7.65 25.24
C PHE A 153 8.23 -6.87 23.92
N LEU A 154 7.42 -7.30 22.95
CA LEU A 154 7.34 -6.66 21.63
C LEU A 154 6.91 -5.19 21.72
N ALA A 155 5.78 -4.90 22.38
CA ALA A 155 5.25 -3.55 22.47
C ALA A 155 6.21 -2.56 23.16
N GLU A 156 7.04 -3.04 24.09
CA GLU A 156 8.04 -2.22 24.81
C GLU A 156 9.24 -1.87 23.93
N ASN A 157 9.55 -2.73 22.96
CA ASN A 157 10.66 -2.59 22.03
C ASN A 157 10.21 -2.03 20.67
N THR A 158 9.08 -1.32 20.64
CA THR A 158 8.50 -0.78 19.40
C THR A 158 8.26 0.72 19.53
N ILE A 159 8.60 1.49 18.49
CA ILE A 159 8.31 2.93 18.46
C ILE A 159 6.80 3.17 18.28
N CYS A 160 6.33 4.37 18.63
CA CYS A 160 4.89 4.70 18.59
C CYS A 160 4.22 4.41 17.23
N GLU A 161 4.88 4.72 16.11
CA GLU A 161 4.33 4.54 14.75
C GLU A 161 4.15 3.06 14.38
N ASP A 162 5.14 2.22 14.71
CA ASP A 162 5.08 0.78 14.47
C ASP A 162 4.10 0.10 15.43
N LEU A 163 3.99 0.59 16.67
CA LEU A 163 2.99 0.11 17.63
C LEU A 163 1.58 0.46 17.16
N CYS A 164 1.37 1.64 16.55
CA CYS A 164 0.10 1.97 15.90
C CYS A 164 -0.20 1.00 14.74
N SER A 165 0.79 0.65 13.93
CA SER A 165 0.64 -0.32 12.83
C SER A 165 0.31 -1.73 13.36
N LEU A 166 0.90 -2.13 14.49
CA LEU A 166 0.61 -3.39 15.16
C LEU A 166 -0.84 -3.43 15.68
N TRP A 167 -1.29 -2.35 16.34
CA TRP A 167 -2.68 -2.21 16.80
C TRP A 167 -3.69 -2.22 15.65
N LEU A 168 -3.40 -1.51 14.55
CA LEU A 168 -4.25 -1.52 13.36
C LEU A 168 -4.32 -2.92 12.74
N SER A 169 -3.21 -3.66 12.73
CA SER A 169 -3.16 -5.05 12.26
C SER A 169 -4.01 -5.97 13.13
N TYR A 170 -3.96 -5.81 14.46
CA TYR A 170 -4.79 -6.58 15.38
C TYR A 170 -6.28 -6.26 15.19
N ILE A 171 -6.65 -4.99 15.11
CA ILE A 171 -8.04 -4.56 14.87
C ILE A 171 -8.54 -5.09 13.52
N HIS A 172 -7.69 -5.04 12.49
CA HIS A 172 -8.03 -5.58 11.18
C HIS A 172 -8.22 -7.10 11.23
N LEU A 173 -7.37 -7.83 11.98
CA LEU A 173 -7.53 -9.27 12.16
C LEU A 173 -8.83 -9.62 12.88
N VAL A 174 -9.16 -8.89 13.95
CA VAL A 174 -10.41 -9.08 14.69
C VAL A 174 -11.60 -8.87 13.75
N GLU A 175 -11.64 -7.77 13.01
CA GLU A 175 -12.82 -7.43 12.21
C GLU A 175 -12.93 -8.23 10.90
N PHE A 176 -11.83 -8.31 10.14
CA PHE A 176 -11.80 -8.83 8.76
C PHE A 176 -11.18 -10.22 8.64
N SER A 177 -10.76 -10.84 9.75
CA SER A 177 -10.12 -12.17 9.78
C SER A 177 -8.88 -12.33 8.89
N CYS A 178 -8.22 -11.22 8.55
CA CYS A 178 -6.96 -11.22 7.82
C CYS A 178 -6.11 -10.02 8.23
N LEU A 179 -4.88 -9.92 7.73
CA LEU A 179 -4.03 -8.75 7.91
C LEU A 179 -4.26 -7.71 6.79
N PRO A 180 -3.94 -6.42 7.01
CA PRO A 180 -4.05 -5.39 5.97
C PRO A 180 -3.21 -5.76 4.75
N ARG A 181 -3.86 -5.91 3.58
CA ARG A 181 -3.19 -6.36 2.34
C ARG A 181 -2.22 -5.31 1.81
N GLU A 182 -2.44 -4.04 2.15
CA GLU A 182 -1.63 -2.88 1.75
C GLU A 182 -0.19 -2.94 2.29
N PHE A 183 0.06 -3.77 3.30
CA PHE A 183 1.41 -4.00 3.83
C PHE A 183 2.23 -4.95 2.97
N TYR A 184 1.63 -5.68 2.03
CA TYR A 184 2.26 -6.79 1.32
C TYR A 184 2.18 -6.61 -0.20
N ASP A 185 3.04 -7.36 -0.90
CA ASP A 185 3.01 -7.47 -2.35
C ASP A 185 1.82 -8.32 -2.80
N PRO A 186 0.87 -7.80 -3.60
CA PRO A 186 -0.27 -8.58 -4.12
C PRO A 186 0.14 -9.79 -4.99
N ALA A 187 1.36 -9.83 -5.53
CA ALA A 187 1.86 -10.99 -6.26
C ALA A 187 2.20 -12.17 -5.32
N ARG A 188 2.25 -11.95 -4.00
CA ARG A 188 2.53 -12.96 -2.98
C ARG A 188 1.38 -13.02 -1.98
N THR A 189 0.54 -14.02 -2.12
CA THR A 189 -0.60 -14.24 -1.20
C THR A 189 -0.19 -14.94 0.09
N GLY A 190 0.95 -15.62 0.10
CA GLY A 190 1.51 -16.29 1.28
C GLY A 190 2.26 -15.33 2.21
N PRO A 191 2.84 -15.87 3.31
CA PRO A 191 3.64 -15.10 4.25
C PRO A 191 4.79 -14.36 3.54
N ALA A 192 4.85 -13.05 3.75
CA ALA A 192 5.77 -12.17 3.06
C ALA A 192 6.25 -11.04 3.97
N ARG A 193 7.30 -10.35 3.51
CA ARG A 193 7.84 -9.16 4.16
C ARG A 193 6.91 -7.97 3.97
N ILE A 194 6.94 -7.04 4.93
CA ILE A 194 6.20 -5.78 4.80
C ILE A 194 6.90 -4.86 3.80
N VAL A 195 6.14 -4.33 2.84
CA VAL A 195 6.64 -3.44 1.80
C VAL A 195 6.27 -1.98 2.03
N ARG A 196 5.22 -1.73 2.81
CA ARG A 196 4.69 -0.41 3.16
C ARG A 196 4.09 -0.43 4.57
N LYS A 197 4.14 0.71 5.26
CA LYS A 197 3.45 0.95 6.54
C LYS A 197 2.50 2.14 6.51
N ASP A 198 2.75 3.09 5.62
CA ASP A 198 2.10 4.39 5.65
C ASP A 198 0.70 4.39 5.06
N GLY A 199 -0.16 5.24 5.62
CA GLY A 199 -1.42 5.65 5.00
C GLY A 199 -2.59 4.65 5.09
N VAL A 200 -2.39 3.49 5.74
CA VAL A 200 -3.42 2.44 5.81
C VAL A 200 -4.69 2.92 6.51
N VAL A 201 -5.80 2.82 5.78
CA VAL A 201 -7.15 2.98 6.28
C VAL A 201 -7.83 1.63 6.10
N LEU A 202 -8.31 1.03 7.19
CA LEU A 202 -8.97 -0.27 7.12
C LEU A 202 -10.22 -0.16 6.22
N PRO A 203 -10.63 -1.24 5.54
CA PRO A 203 -11.65 -1.22 4.49
C PRO A 203 -13.09 -1.12 5.05
N TRP A 204 -13.33 -0.08 5.85
CA TRP A 204 -14.62 0.26 6.41
C TRP A 204 -15.60 0.65 5.30
N LYS A 205 -16.74 -0.05 5.21
CA LYS A 205 -17.81 0.30 4.28
C LYS A 205 -18.87 1.16 4.98
N PRO A 206 -19.15 2.39 4.52
CA PRO A 206 -20.18 3.25 5.09
C PRO A 206 -21.53 2.52 5.16
N GLY A 207 -22.14 2.45 6.35
CA GLY A 207 -23.45 1.84 6.55
C GLY A 207 -23.48 0.31 6.55
N ALA A 208 -22.36 -0.37 6.32
CA ALA A 208 -22.29 -1.84 6.35
C ALA A 208 -22.23 -2.42 7.78
N GLY A 209 -22.10 -1.57 8.79
CA GLY A 209 -21.90 -1.99 10.18
C GLY A 209 -20.53 -2.62 10.41
N THR A 210 -20.40 -3.33 11.55
CA THR A 210 -19.20 -4.07 11.91
C THR A 210 -19.58 -5.50 12.29
N ARG A 211 -18.68 -6.46 12.03
CA ARG A 211 -18.86 -7.87 12.42
C ARG A 211 -18.82 -8.02 13.94
N HIS A 212 -17.83 -7.40 14.57
CA HIS A 212 -17.72 -7.34 16.03
C HIS A 212 -18.34 -6.01 16.47
N GLY A 213 -19.42 -6.05 17.25
CA GLY A 213 -20.26 -4.87 17.52
C GLY A 213 -19.45 -3.60 17.85
N SER A 214 -19.87 -2.46 17.29
CA SER A 214 -19.08 -1.20 17.28
C SER A 214 -18.51 -0.78 18.64
N ALA A 215 -19.14 -1.14 19.77
CA ALA A 215 -18.66 -0.81 21.11
C ALA A 215 -17.33 -1.50 21.46
N GLU A 216 -17.11 -2.75 21.03
CA GLU A 216 -15.88 -3.50 21.32
C GLU A 216 -14.71 -2.95 20.52
N LEU A 217 -14.92 -2.67 19.24
CA LEU A 217 -13.91 -2.05 18.39
C LEU A 217 -13.54 -0.65 18.91
N LEU A 218 -14.52 0.15 19.36
CA LEU A 218 -14.24 1.44 19.99
C LEU A 218 -13.41 1.28 21.28
N LYS A 219 -13.65 0.25 22.10
CA LYS A 219 -12.80 -0.04 23.27
C LYS A 219 -11.36 -0.37 22.86
N LEU A 220 -11.18 -1.18 21.81
CA LEU A 220 -9.86 -1.50 21.27
C LEU A 220 -9.13 -0.25 20.74
N PHE A 221 -9.80 0.61 19.98
CA PHE A 221 -9.22 1.87 19.51
C PHE A 221 -8.81 2.80 20.66
N HIS A 222 -9.66 2.97 21.69
CA HIS A 222 -9.31 3.79 22.84
C HIS A 222 -8.14 3.22 23.63
N ARG A 223 -8.06 1.89 23.75
CA ARG A 223 -6.93 1.20 24.36
C ARG A 223 -5.64 1.42 23.57
N ALA A 224 -5.68 1.21 22.25
CA ALA A 224 -4.56 1.46 21.34
C ALA A 224 -4.05 2.91 21.47
N LEU A 225 -4.96 3.89 21.45
CA LEU A 225 -4.61 5.30 21.61
C LEU A 225 -3.93 5.59 22.94
N LYS A 226 -4.39 4.99 24.05
CA LYS A 226 -3.80 5.16 25.38
C LYS A 226 -2.38 4.59 25.43
N GLU A 227 -2.20 3.35 24.95
CA GLU A 227 -0.91 2.67 24.99
C GLU A 227 0.12 3.34 24.06
N CYS A 228 -0.26 3.62 22.80
CA CYS A 228 0.64 4.32 21.86
C CYS A 228 1.00 5.73 22.33
N ALA A 229 0.06 6.47 22.91
CA ALA A 229 0.34 7.80 23.44
C ALA A 229 1.32 7.79 24.63
N SER A 230 1.38 6.69 25.38
CA SER A 230 2.33 6.54 26.49
C SER A 230 3.77 6.31 26.03
N VAL A 231 3.95 5.71 24.84
CA VAL A 231 5.25 5.48 24.20
C VAL A 231 5.77 6.73 23.48
N SER A 232 4.88 7.63 23.08
CA SER A 232 5.25 8.87 22.39
C SER A 232 5.91 9.88 23.33
N ASN A 233 7.19 10.17 23.10
CA ASN A 233 7.94 11.25 23.76
C ASN A 233 7.80 12.62 23.08
N SER A 234 6.99 12.72 22.01
CA SER A 234 6.82 13.97 21.25
C SER A 234 6.00 15.01 22.02
N GLN A 235 6.38 16.29 21.88
CA GLN A 235 5.55 17.42 22.31
C GLN A 235 4.22 17.45 21.55
N ASP A 236 4.22 17.04 20.28
CA ASP A 236 3.02 16.80 19.50
C ASP A 236 2.49 15.39 19.79
N LYS A 237 1.51 15.32 20.69
CA LYS A 237 0.84 14.06 21.07
C LYS A 237 -0.12 13.53 20.01
N VAL A 238 -0.48 14.30 18.99
CA VAL A 238 -1.50 13.92 18.00
C VAL A 238 -0.89 13.26 16.79
N SER A 239 0.26 13.76 16.29
CA SER A 239 0.85 13.25 15.06
C SER A 239 1.30 11.78 15.11
N PRO A 240 1.99 11.30 16.16
CA PRO A 240 2.44 9.91 16.22
C PRO A 240 1.31 8.87 16.20
N VAL A 241 0.15 9.22 16.75
CA VAL A 241 -1.04 8.34 16.82
C VAL A 241 -2.11 8.69 15.78
N PHE A 242 -1.76 9.55 14.80
CA PHE A 242 -2.75 10.07 13.85
C PHE A 242 -3.34 8.97 12.96
N SER A 243 -2.57 7.93 12.63
CA SER A 243 -3.06 6.75 11.89
C SER A 243 -4.21 6.04 12.61
N LEU A 244 -4.16 5.95 13.94
CA LEU A 244 -5.24 5.41 14.77
C LEU A 244 -6.47 6.33 14.74
N TYR A 245 -6.29 7.64 14.86
CA TYR A 245 -7.41 8.59 14.76
C TYR A 245 -8.08 8.57 13.39
N LYS A 246 -7.31 8.49 12.30
CA LYS A 246 -7.82 8.38 10.93
C LYS A 246 -8.73 7.16 10.79
N ASN A 247 -8.32 6.02 11.34
CA ASN A 247 -9.11 4.79 11.32
C ASN A 247 -10.30 4.80 12.28
N LEU A 248 -10.18 5.43 13.44
CA LEU A 248 -11.29 5.63 14.37
C LEU A 248 -12.41 6.46 13.74
N ILE A 249 -12.06 7.56 13.07
CA ILE A 249 -13.03 8.40 12.37
C ILE A 249 -13.69 7.62 11.23
N ALA A 250 -12.93 6.81 10.49
CA ALA A 250 -13.47 5.95 9.44
C ALA A 250 -14.44 4.88 9.99
N LEU A 251 -14.14 4.26 11.14
CA LEU A 251 -15.03 3.34 11.84
C LEU A 251 -16.32 4.02 12.29
N GLU A 252 -16.22 5.19 12.94
CA GLU A 252 -17.38 5.92 13.41
C GLU A 252 -18.32 6.31 12.26
N ARG A 253 -17.76 6.73 11.11
CA ARG A 253 -18.50 6.98 9.88
C ARG A 253 -19.17 5.70 9.35
N ALA A 254 -18.48 4.57 9.38
CA ALA A 254 -19.06 3.29 8.98
C ALA A 254 -20.23 2.85 9.87
N CYS A 255 -20.18 3.22 11.16
CA CYS A 255 -21.25 3.01 12.12
C CYS A 255 -22.38 4.08 12.04
N GLY A 256 -22.32 5.03 11.12
CA GLY A 256 -23.29 6.13 11.01
C GLY A 256 -23.23 7.14 12.17
N LYS A 257 -22.12 7.20 12.92
CA LYS A 257 -21.93 8.07 14.09
C LYS A 257 -21.22 9.38 13.72
N ASP A 258 -21.65 10.05 12.65
CA ASP A 258 -20.98 11.23 12.08
C ASP A 258 -20.81 12.37 13.09
N ALA A 259 -21.80 12.58 13.98
CA ALA A 259 -21.72 13.58 15.04
C ALA A 259 -20.62 13.27 16.09
N SER A 260 -20.26 11.99 16.29
CA SER A 260 -19.11 11.60 17.12
C SER A 260 -17.80 11.97 16.42
N SER A 261 -17.68 11.63 15.14
CA SER A 261 -16.51 11.93 14.32
C SER A 261 -16.22 13.42 14.22
N VAL A 262 -17.26 14.23 14.03
CA VAL A 262 -17.16 15.69 14.06
C VAL A 262 -16.60 16.19 15.39
N ARG A 263 -17.10 15.68 16.53
CA ARG A 263 -16.59 16.05 17.87
C ARG A 263 -15.14 15.63 18.06
N THR A 264 -14.77 14.44 17.58
CA THR A 264 -13.39 13.96 17.60
C THR A 264 -12.47 14.88 16.80
N CYS A 265 -12.83 15.23 15.56
CA CYS A 265 -12.09 16.17 14.72
C CYS A 265 -11.96 17.55 15.38
N GLN A 266 -13.04 18.10 15.94
CA GLN A 266 -13.00 19.39 16.65
C GLN A 266 -12.05 19.37 17.86
N ARG A 267 -12.05 18.28 18.64
CA ARG A 267 -11.12 18.13 19.78
C ARG A 267 -9.67 18.08 19.31
N LEU A 268 -9.39 17.34 18.23
CA LEU A 268 -8.04 17.23 17.67
C LEU A 268 -7.56 18.55 17.05
N LEU A 269 -8.44 19.28 16.37
CA LEU A 269 -8.13 20.61 15.82
C LEU A 269 -7.87 21.66 16.91
N LYS A 270 -8.46 21.54 18.10
CA LYS A 270 -8.09 22.40 19.25
C LYS A 270 -6.64 22.17 19.68
N ALA A 271 -6.17 20.91 19.64
CA ALA A 271 -4.80 20.56 19.99
C ALA A 271 -3.81 20.88 18.87
N SER A 272 -4.20 20.69 17.60
CA SER A 272 -3.35 20.88 16.42
C SER A 272 -4.08 21.69 15.32
N PRO A 273 -4.25 23.02 15.47
CA PRO A 273 -5.09 23.83 14.58
C PRO A 273 -4.62 23.91 13.12
N LYS A 274 -3.32 23.71 12.89
CA LYS A 274 -2.71 23.79 11.55
C LYS A 274 -2.62 22.45 10.82
N LYS A 275 -3.12 21.35 11.40
CA LYS A 275 -3.05 20.03 10.77
C LYS A 275 -4.08 19.91 9.63
N ILE A 276 -3.59 19.93 8.39
CA ILE A 276 -4.40 19.98 7.17
C ILE A 276 -5.33 18.76 7.04
N GLU A 277 -4.82 17.56 7.32
CA GLU A 277 -5.56 16.31 7.18
C GLU A 277 -6.83 16.28 8.05
N LEU A 278 -6.80 16.91 9.23
CA LEU A 278 -7.96 17.01 10.11
C LEU A 278 -9.03 17.95 9.54
N TRP A 279 -8.63 19.07 8.94
CA TRP A 279 -9.55 19.99 8.27
C TRP A 279 -10.22 19.33 7.07
N LEU A 280 -9.46 18.59 6.26
CA LEU A 280 -10.00 17.84 5.10
C LEU A 280 -10.95 16.71 5.55
N CYS A 281 -10.63 16.03 6.65
CA CYS A 281 -11.51 15.02 7.22
C CYS A 281 -12.82 15.65 7.74
N MET A 282 -12.72 16.76 8.47
CA MET A 282 -13.87 17.51 8.99
C MET A 282 -14.77 18.02 7.86
N SER A 283 -14.19 18.56 6.79
CA SER A 283 -14.97 19.04 5.64
C SER A 283 -15.69 17.89 4.93
N ALA A 284 -15.02 16.75 4.72
CA ALA A 284 -15.62 15.56 4.12
C ALA A 284 -16.79 15.00 4.97
N LEU A 285 -16.68 15.02 6.30
CA LEU A 285 -17.78 14.62 7.18
C LEU A 285 -19.00 15.52 7.04
N GLN A 286 -18.78 16.85 6.96
CA GLN A 286 -19.89 17.78 6.83
C GLN A 286 -20.56 17.74 5.46
N GLN A 287 -19.81 17.48 4.39
CA GLN A 287 -20.38 17.24 3.06
C GLN A 287 -21.38 16.08 3.05
N VAL A 288 -21.05 14.99 3.74
CA VAL A 288 -21.94 13.81 3.84
C VAL A 288 -23.17 14.09 4.69
N SER A 289 -23.05 14.92 5.73
CA SER A 289 -24.16 15.26 6.63
C SER A 289 -25.27 16.11 5.98
N GLY A 290 -25.11 16.56 4.73
CA GLY A 290 -26.12 17.33 3.99
C GLY A 290 -26.30 18.77 4.46
N GLN A 291 -25.48 19.26 5.39
CA GLN A 291 -25.45 20.66 5.79
C GLN A 291 -24.56 21.45 4.82
N GLU A 292 -25.14 21.95 3.73
CA GLU A 292 -24.42 22.68 2.67
C GLU A 292 -23.58 23.84 3.24
N ASP A 293 -24.15 24.61 4.17
CA ASP A 293 -23.47 25.73 4.84
C ASP A 293 -22.34 25.29 5.78
N GLY A 294 -22.44 24.07 6.34
CA GLY A 294 -21.45 23.55 7.26
C GLY A 294 -20.09 23.43 6.57
N ALA A 295 -20.06 22.69 5.46
CA ALA A 295 -18.82 22.40 4.74
C ALA A 295 -18.14 23.68 4.20
N VAL A 296 -18.93 24.63 3.68
CA VAL A 296 -18.45 25.94 3.22
C VAL A 296 -17.74 26.67 4.37
N ASN A 297 -18.38 26.74 5.54
CA ASN A 297 -17.84 27.42 6.72
C ASN A 297 -16.55 26.74 7.24
N VAL A 298 -16.49 25.41 7.20
CA VAL A 298 -15.27 24.67 7.56
C VAL A 298 -14.12 24.98 6.60
N TYR A 299 -14.36 25.00 5.29
CA TYR A 299 -13.32 25.38 4.32
C TYR A 299 -12.85 26.82 4.50
N LYS A 300 -13.77 27.79 4.69
CA LYS A 300 -13.41 29.19 4.94
C LYS A 300 -12.53 29.32 6.19
N LYS A 301 -12.94 28.70 7.29
CA LYS A 301 -12.18 28.68 8.55
C LYS A 301 -10.83 27.97 8.44
N ALA A 302 -10.77 26.87 7.68
CA ALA A 302 -9.54 26.14 7.42
C ALA A 302 -8.54 26.99 6.63
N LEU A 303 -9.00 27.68 5.58
CA LEU A 303 -8.16 28.59 4.79
C LEU A 303 -7.62 29.77 5.61
N GLU A 304 -8.39 30.27 6.58
CA GLU A 304 -7.92 31.31 7.51
C GLU A 304 -6.88 30.79 8.48
N THR A 305 -7.18 29.66 9.12
CA THR A 305 -6.31 29.08 10.16
C THR A 305 -4.99 28.57 9.59
N CYS A 306 -5.01 28.04 8.37
CA CYS A 306 -3.86 27.47 7.67
C CYS A 306 -3.23 28.43 6.66
N ASN A 307 -3.50 29.75 6.74
CA ASN A 307 -2.89 30.77 5.87
C ASN A 307 -3.00 30.47 4.36
N GLY A 308 -4.15 29.98 3.90
CA GLY A 308 -4.40 29.68 2.49
C GLY A 308 -3.58 28.52 1.96
N HIS A 309 -3.34 27.48 2.76
CA HIS A 309 -2.60 26.28 2.34
C HIS A 309 -3.19 25.66 1.06
N ALA A 310 -2.32 25.37 0.08
CA ALA A 310 -2.74 25.03 -1.27
C ALA A 310 -3.63 23.78 -1.36
N GLN A 311 -3.34 22.73 -0.58
CA GLN A 311 -4.17 21.52 -0.55
C GLN A 311 -5.61 21.79 -0.10
N ILE A 312 -5.79 22.65 0.90
CA ILE A 312 -7.13 23.02 1.40
C ILE A 312 -7.85 23.85 0.35
N ALA A 313 -7.16 24.79 -0.28
CA ALA A 313 -7.73 25.63 -1.33
C ALA A 313 -8.17 24.80 -2.54
N TYR A 314 -7.36 23.84 -2.98
CA TYR A 314 -7.70 22.95 -4.06
C TYR A 314 -8.93 22.09 -3.75
N CYS A 315 -8.96 21.45 -2.58
CA CYS A 315 -10.12 20.65 -2.15
C CYS A 315 -11.38 21.50 -1.98
N ALA A 316 -11.26 22.72 -1.44
CA ALA A 316 -12.36 23.66 -1.32
C ALA A 316 -12.90 24.07 -2.70
N ALA A 317 -12.01 24.40 -3.64
CA ALA A 317 -12.38 24.75 -5.00
C ALA A 317 -13.09 23.59 -5.71
N LYS A 318 -12.59 22.35 -5.58
CA LYS A 318 -13.24 21.15 -6.11
C LYS A 318 -14.66 20.98 -5.57
N TYR A 319 -14.87 21.21 -4.28
CA TYR A 319 -16.20 21.18 -3.66
C TYR A 319 -17.11 22.30 -4.19
N PHE A 320 -16.63 23.54 -4.25
CA PHE A 320 -17.43 24.67 -4.74
C PHE A 320 -17.83 24.54 -6.21
N ILE A 321 -17.00 23.90 -7.03
CA ILE A 321 -17.39 23.55 -8.41
C ILE A 321 -18.54 22.55 -8.42
N GLN A 322 -18.50 21.53 -7.55
CA GLN A 322 -19.58 20.54 -7.45
C GLN A 322 -20.90 21.17 -6.98
N THR A 323 -20.84 22.16 -6.08
CA THR A 323 -22.02 22.90 -5.59
C THR A 323 -22.38 24.11 -6.46
N GLN A 324 -21.75 24.29 -7.63
CA GLN A 324 -21.97 25.42 -8.56
C GLN A 324 -21.69 26.83 -7.98
N ASN A 325 -20.91 26.91 -6.90
CA ASN A 325 -20.54 28.16 -6.22
C ASN A 325 -19.25 28.74 -6.81
N ARG A 326 -19.37 29.42 -7.95
CA ARG A 326 -18.22 29.92 -8.72
C ARG A 326 -17.45 31.02 -7.97
N ASP A 327 -18.14 31.87 -7.21
CA ASP A 327 -17.52 33.00 -6.52
C ASP A 327 -16.65 32.52 -5.34
N GLU A 328 -17.15 31.59 -4.52
CA GLU A 328 -16.36 30.95 -3.46
C GLU A 328 -15.18 30.16 -4.02
N CYS A 329 -15.33 29.52 -5.19
CA CYS A 329 -14.22 28.87 -5.88
C CYS A 329 -13.13 29.88 -6.25
N TYR A 330 -13.50 31.02 -6.84
CA TYR A 330 -12.55 32.08 -7.18
C TYR A 330 -11.87 32.64 -5.92
N GLU A 331 -12.63 32.87 -4.85
CA GLU A 331 -12.11 33.37 -3.58
C GLU A 331 -11.10 32.40 -2.95
N ALA A 332 -11.39 31.10 -2.93
CA ALA A 332 -10.50 30.08 -2.38
C ALA A 332 -9.15 30.02 -3.11
N LEU A 333 -9.18 29.99 -4.45
CA LEU A 333 -7.97 29.99 -5.27
C LEU A 333 -7.19 31.31 -5.10
N THR A 334 -7.89 32.43 -5.07
CA THR A 334 -7.27 33.75 -4.89
C THR A 334 -6.61 33.88 -3.52
N LYS A 335 -7.29 33.46 -2.45
CA LYS A 335 -6.79 33.47 -1.07
C LYS A 335 -5.54 32.61 -0.91
N CYS A 336 -5.48 31.47 -1.61
CA CYS A 336 -4.30 30.61 -1.64
C CYS A 336 -3.05 31.31 -2.17
N VAL A 337 -3.18 32.07 -3.26
CA VAL A 337 -2.01 32.73 -3.87
C VAL A 337 -1.66 34.01 -3.14
N TYR A 338 -2.66 34.83 -2.84
CA TYR A 338 -2.48 36.09 -2.15
C TYR A 338 -1.84 35.91 -0.77
N SER A 339 -2.09 34.80 -0.08
CA SER A 339 -1.45 34.51 1.20
C SER A 339 0.09 34.40 1.10
N LYS A 340 0.63 34.13 -0.10
CA LYS A 340 2.07 33.93 -0.37
C LYS A 340 2.81 35.21 -0.80
N PHE A 341 2.09 36.31 -1.07
CA PHE A 341 2.68 37.59 -1.52
C PHE A 341 2.46 38.74 -0.53
N ILE A 342 3.35 39.73 -0.58
CA ILE A 342 3.18 41.00 0.14
C ILE A 342 2.35 41.91 -0.76
N LEU A 343 1.08 42.10 -0.41
CA LEU A 343 0.14 42.90 -1.22
C LEU A 343 -0.01 44.35 -0.74
N GLU A 344 0.48 44.65 0.46
CA GLU A 344 0.47 46.00 1.04
C GLU A 344 1.81 46.68 0.74
N VAL A 345 1.77 47.79 0.00
CA VAL A 345 2.96 48.62 -0.25
C VAL A 345 2.85 49.89 0.58
N PRO A 346 3.89 50.27 1.36
CA PRO A 346 3.93 51.56 2.03
C PRO A 346 3.85 52.69 1.00
N SER A 347 2.97 53.67 1.22
CA SER A 347 2.79 54.82 0.33
C SER A 347 4.13 55.53 0.08
N SER A 348 4.59 55.51 -1.18
CA SER A 348 5.80 56.22 -1.59
C SER A 348 5.51 57.72 -1.75
N GLY A 349 5.65 58.47 -0.66
CA GLY A 349 5.75 59.93 -0.68
C GLY A 349 7.10 60.36 -0.08
N PRO A 350 7.82 61.34 -0.67
CA PRO A 350 9.01 61.89 -0.05
C PRO A 350 8.62 62.54 1.27
N LYS A 351 9.50 62.45 2.26
CA LYS A 351 9.34 62.98 3.62
C LYS A 351 8.90 64.45 3.64
N THR A 352 7.60 64.74 3.58
CA THR A 352 7.02 66.03 3.94
C THR A 352 5.71 65.80 4.69
N ARG A 353 5.80 65.87 6.02
CA ARG A 353 4.69 65.88 7.00
C ARG A 353 3.70 64.71 6.86
N ALA A 354 4.00 63.63 7.57
CA ALA A 354 3.08 62.56 7.88
C ALA A 354 1.74 63.11 8.40
N ARG A 355 0.67 62.99 7.60
CA ARG A 355 -0.70 62.93 8.11
C ARG A 355 -0.96 61.47 8.48
N SER A 356 -1.46 61.24 9.69
CA SER A 356 -1.74 59.94 10.30
C SER A 356 -2.87 59.12 9.63
N HIS A 357 -3.18 59.38 8.36
CA HIS A 357 -4.33 58.83 7.65
C HIS A 357 -4.05 58.28 6.24
N ASP A 358 -2.79 58.19 5.79
CA ASP A 358 -2.50 57.54 4.50
C ASP A 358 -2.68 56.02 4.62
N GLN A 359 -3.79 55.52 4.06
CA GLN A 359 -4.08 54.09 3.98
C GLN A 359 -3.08 53.40 3.04
N PRO A 360 -2.58 52.19 3.38
CA PRO A 360 -1.67 51.44 2.52
C PRO A 360 -2.35 51.10 1.18
N THR A 361 -1.63 51.26 0.08
CA THR A 361 -2.12 50.86 -1.24
C THR A 361 -2.10 49.33 -1.33
N ILE A 362 -3.27 48.71 -1.42
CA ILE A 362 -3.43 47.26 -1.58
C ILE A 362 -3.34 46.93 -3.07
N LEU A 363 -2.28 46.22 -3.48
CA LEU A 363 -2.16 45.68 -4.83
C LEU A 363 -3.15 44.53 -5.03
N ARG A 364 -3.93 44.56 -6.13
CA ARG A 364 -4.80 43.45 -6.57
C ARG A 364 -4.34 42.91 -7.93
N PRO A 365 -3.16 42.27 -8.00
CA PRO A 365 -2.66 41.68 -9.24
C PRO A 365 -3.52 40.49 -9.65
N SER A 366 -3.52 40.14 -10.94
CA SER A 366 -4.29 39.00 -11.41
C SER A 366 -3.76 37.69 -10.80
N PRO A 367 -4.62 36.82 -10.23
CA PRO A 367 -4.17 35.58 -9.58
C PRO A 367 -3.37 34.66 -10.51
N GLY A 368 -3.73 34.63 -11.81
CA GLY A 368 -3.02 33.85 -12.82
C GLY A 368 -1.55 34.27 -13.01
N LEU A 369 -1.22 35.57 -12.94
CA LEU A 369 0.18 36.04 -13.00
C LEU A 369 0.96 35.65 -11.74
N LEU A 370 0.30 35.68 -10.59
CA LEU A 370 0.93 35.29 -9.33
C LEU A 370 1.23 33.78 -9.27
N TYR A 371 0.31 32.93 -9.74
CA TYR A 371 0.57 31.50 -9.89
C TYR A 371 1.78 31.23 -10.79
N LYS A 372 1.82 31.88 -11.97
CA LYS A 372 2.97 31.78 -12.87
C LYS A 372 4.28 32.18 -12.20
N LYS A 373 4.26 33.26 -11.41
CA LYS A 373 5.45 33.69 -10.65
C LYS A 373 5.87 32.64 -9.62
N LEU A 374 4.94 32.08 -8.84
CA LEU A 374 5.25 31.06 -7.82
C LEU A 374 5.85 29.79 -8.44
N LEU A 375 5.32 29.38 -9.59
CA LEU A 375 5.70 28.17 -10.33
C LEU A 375 6.88 28.40 -11.29
N SER A 376 7.54 29.56 -11.20
CA SER A 376 8.67 29.95 -12.06
C SER A 376 8.39 29.83 -13.57
N GLN A 377 7.14 30.06 -13.96
CA GLN A 377 6.71 30.07 -15.36
C GLN A 377 7.02 31.40 -16.03
N THR A 378 7.07 31.40 -17.37
CA THR A 378 7.35 32.61 -18.15
C THR A 378 6.26 33.67 -17.95
N LEU A 379 6.71 34.88 -17.66
CA LEU A 379 5.86 36.05 -17.44
C LEU A 379 5.84 36.95 -18.68
N PRO A 380 4.71 37.63 -18.96
CA PRO A 380 4.68 38.68 -19.97
C PRO A 380 5.71 39.78 -19.65
N LEU A 381 6.38 40.29 -20.68
CA LEU A 381 7.49 41.24 -20.55
C LEU A 381 7.14 42.50 -19.75
N ASP A 382 5.88 42.94 -19.80
CA ASP A 382 5.40 44.18 -19.15
C ASP A 382 4.82 43.96 -17.74
N SER A 383 4.86 42.75 -17.20
CA SER A 383 4.17 42.43 -15.94
C SER A 383 5.02 42.72 -14.70
N THR A 384 4.54 43.64 -13.85
CA THR A 384 5.10 43.86 -12.50
C THR A 384 4.36 42.98 -11.49
N VAL A 385 5.10 42.11 -10.80
CA VAL A 385 4.54 41.16 -9.83
C VAL A 385 5.03 41.53 -8.42
N PRO A 386 4.17 41.52 -7.39
CA PRO A 386 4.58 41.80 -6.01
C PRO A 386 5.64 40.84 -5.48
N SER A 387 6.33 41.24 -4.42
CA SER A 387 7.33 40.39 -3.75
C SER A 387 6.66 39.26 -2.97
N ALA A 388 7.29 38.08 -2.99
CA ALA A 388 6.87 36.94 -2.18
C ALA A 388 7.13 37.22 -0.69
N LYS A 389 6.31 36.66 0.19
CA LYS A 389 6.51 36.78 1.65
C LYS A 389 7.81 36.09 2.10
N PRO A 390 8.41 36.51 3.23
CA PRO A 390 9.58 35.84 3.81
C PRO A 390 9.30 34.35 4.01
N GLY A 391 10.19 33.49 3.49
CA GLY A 391 10.04 32.02 3.55
C GLY A 391 9.39 31.37 2.34
N VAL A 392 8.74 32.14 1.45
CA VAL A 392 8.24 31.64 0.17
C VAL A 392 9.32 31.79 -0.88
N ARG A 393 9.81 30.66 -1.42
CA ARG A 393 10.76 30.64 -2.53
C ARG A 393 10.04 30.19 -3.80
N PRO A 394 9.82 31.10 -4.78
CA PRO A 394 9.27 30.71 -6.07
C PRO A 394 10.12 29.59 -6.71
N GLY A 395 9.46 28.54 -7.19
CA GLY A 395 10.11 27.34 -7.74
C GLY A 395 10.66 26.34 -6.72
N ASN A 396 10.46 26.55 -5.42
CA ASN A 396 10.74 25.56 -4.39
C ASN A 396 9.75 25.73 -3.24
N LEU A 397 8.56 25.14 -3.42
CA LEU A 397 7.40 25.33 -2.54
C LEU A 397 7.18 24.12 -1.61
N GLY A 398 8.09 23.13 -1.64
CA GLY A 398 8.00 21.91 -0.85
C GLY A 398 6.70 21.14 -1.13
N ALA A 399 6.09 20.58 -0.08
CA ALA A 399 4.87 19.77 -0.18
C ALA A 399 3.63 20.52 -0.71
N GLU A 400 3.65 21.85 -0.81
CA GLU A 400 2.54 22.62 -1.39
C GLU A 400 2.61 22.73 -2.92
N GLU A 401 3.77 22.43 -3.53
CA GLU A 401 4.02 22.69 -4.95
C GLU A 401 3.00 22.00 -5.86
N THR A 402 2.76 20.71 -5.63
CA THR A 402 1.77 19.91 -6.36
C THR A 402 0.37 20.52 -6.29
N TYR A 403 -0.06 20.97 -5.10
CA TYR A 403 -1.39 21.57 -4.96
C TYR A 403 -1.46 23.00 -5.51
N ILE A 404 -0.35 23.73 -5.57
CA ILE A 404 -0.29 25.05 -6.24
C ILE A 404 -0.45 24.85 -7.76
N TRP A 405 0.21 23.84 -8.34
CA TRP A 405 -0.01 23.44 -9.73
C TRP A 405 -1.47 23.06 -10.00
N LEU A 406 -2.06 22.24 -9.14
CA LEU A 406 -3.47 21.83 -9.28
C LEU A 406 -4.43 23.02 -9.20
N CYS A 407 -4.20 23.94 -8.26
CA CYS A 407 -4.94 25.20 -8.17
C CYS A 407 -4.76 26.07 -9.43
N TYR A 408 -3.56 26.14 -9.99
CA TYR A 408 -3.28 26.90 -11.21
C TYR A 408 -3.98 26.29 -12.43
N CYS A 409 -3.94 24.96 -12.61
CA CYS A 409 -4.65 24.27 -13.69
C CYS A 409 -6.16 24.52 -13.60
N MET A 410 -6.75 24.41 -12.40
CA MET A 410 -8.16 24.69 -12.16
C MET A 410 -8.51 26.17 -12.40
N PHE A 411 -7.60 27.09 -12.05
CA PHE A 411 -7.77 28.51 -12.32
C PHE A 411 -7.80 28.80 -13.82
N ILE A 412 -6.89 28.22 -14.60
CA ILE A 412 -6.88 28.37 -16.07
C ILE A 412 -8.19 27.84 -16.65
N GLU A 413 -8.62 26.65 -16.25
CA GLU A 413 -9.83 26.00 -16.76
C GLU A 413 -11.09 26.84 -16.55
N LEU A 414 -11.24 27.47 -15.39
CA LEU A 414 -12.49 28.11 -14.99
C LEU A 414 -12.52 29.63 -15.18
N PHE A 415 -11.37 30.30 -15.10
CA PHE A 415 -11.29 31.76 -15.03
C PHE A 415 -10.42 32.39 -16.11
N SER A 416 -9.84 31.61 -17.03
CA SER A 416 -9.11 32.17 -18.17
C SER A 416 -10.06 32.72 -19.23
N ASP A 417 -9.85 33.97 -19.63
CA ASP A 417 -10.59 34.64 -20.72
C ASP A 417 -10.28 34.10 -22.12
N LYS A 418 -9.45 33.06 -22.23
CA LYS A 418 -9.10 32.43 -23.52
C LYS A 418 -10.24 31.58 -24.07
N GLU A 419 -10.26 31.44 -25.39
CA GLU A 419 -11.15 30.51 -26.11
C GLU A 419 -11.04 29.08 -25.56
N PRO A 420 -12.13 28.28 -25.56
CA PRO A 420 -12.14 26.95 -24.95
C PRO A 420 -11.02 26.01 -25.41
N THR A 421 -10.72 25.99 -26.71
CA THR A 421 -9.66 25.13 -27.28
C THR A 421 -8.26 25.56 -26.82
N LYS A 422 -7.98 26.87 -26.83
CA LYS A 422 -6.72 27.43 -26.33
C LYS A 422 -6.58 27.23 -24.82
N ARG A 423 -7.69 27.33 -24.09
CA ARG A 423 -7.74 27.08 -22.65
C ARG A 423 -7.40 25.63 -22.34
N HIS A 424 -8.00 24.69 -23.07
CA HIS A 424 -7.71 23.26 -22.94
C HIS A 424 -6.22 22.96 -23.18
N SER A 425 -5.66 23.45 -24.29
CA SER A 425 -4.24 23.28 -24.61
C SER A 425 -3.32 23.87 -23.54
N LEU A 426 -3.66 25.03 -22.97
CA LEU A 426 -2.89 25.65 -21.89
C LEU A 426 -2.97 24.85 -20.58
N THR A 427 -4.16 24.35 -20.23
CA THR A 427 -4.35 23.51 -19.04
C THR A 427 -3.57 22.20 -19.17
N GLN A 428 -3.60 21.54 -20.32
CA GLN A 428 -2.81 20.34 -20.60
C GLN A 428 -1.30 20.63 -20.45
N ALA A 429 -0.79 21.67 -21.09
CA ALA A 429 0.62 22.05 -20.97
C ALA A 429 1.03 22.35 -19.51
N SER A 430 0.11 22.89 -18.72
CA SER A 430 0.34 23.17 -17.29
C SER A 430 0.40 21.88 -16.45
N TYR A 431 -0.47 20.91 -16.71
CA TYR A 431 -0.39 19.58 -16.07
C TYR A 431 0.91 18.86 -16.43
N GLU A 432 1.31 18.89 -17.70
CA GLU A 432 2.56 18.27 -18.12
C GLU A 432 3.76 18.93 -17.45
N SER A 433 3.79 20.27 -17.41
CA SER A 433 4.83 21.03 -16.71
C SER A 433 4.88 20.68 -15.21
N ALA A 434 3.72 20.51 -14.56
CA ALA A 434 3.63 20.09 -13.18
C ALA A 434 4.27 18.71 -12.96
N ILE A 435 3.93 17.73 -13.80
CA ILE A 435 4.45 16.36 -13.71
C ILE A 435 5.97 16.32 -13.88
N TYR A 436 6.54 17.13 -14.78
CA TYR A 436 7.99 17.19 -14.97
C TYR A 436 8.72 18.04 -13.91
N SER A 437 8.01 18.88 -13.15
CA SER A 437 8.61 19.73 -12.12
C SER A 437 8.89 19.02 -10.80
N THR A 438 8.02 18.08 -10.41
CA THR A 438 8.18 17.33 -9.14
C THR A 438 8.99 16.05 -9.34
N GLY A 439 9.86 15.74 -8.38
CA GLY A 439 10.57 14.46 -8.30
C GLY A 439 9.91 13.43 -7.38
N ASP A 440 8.86 13.82 -6.65
CA ASP A 440 8.21 12.92 -5.69
C ASP A 440 7.17 12.01 -6.34
N ARG A 441 7.23 10.72 -6.03
CA ARG A 441 6.39 9.71 -6.67
C ARG A 441 4.91 9.81 -6.26
N HIS A 442 4.59 10.19 -5.01
CA HIS A 442 3.20 10.34 -4.58
C HIS A 442 2.57 11.59 -5.19
N GLU A 443 3.34 12.66 -5.29
CA GLU A 443 2.94 13.89 -5.95
C GLU A 443 2.63 13.68 -7.45
N VAL A 444 3.52 13.00 -8.18
CA VAL A 444 3.31 12.64 -9.59
C VAL A 444 2.04 11.80 -9.77
N LYS A 445 1.80 10.80 -8.91
CA LYS A 445 0.57 9.98 -8.95
C LYS A 445 -0.68 10.85 -8.77
N THR A 446 -0.66 11.79 -7.83
CA THR A 446 -1.77 12.71 -7.57
C THR A 446 -2.06 13.61 -8.77
N LEU A 447 -1.01 14.19 -9.38
CA LEU A 447 -1.12 15.03 -10.58
C LEU A 447 -1.72 14.27 -11.76
N TRP A 448 -1.27 13.03 -12.00
CA TRP A 448 -1.80 12.20 -13.08
C TRP A 448 -3.28 11.87 -12.91
N ILE A 449 -3.72 11.53 -11.69
CA ILE A 449 -5.12 11.22 -11.43
C ILE A 449 -6.01 12.43 -11.69
N GLU A 450 -5.64 13.61 -11.19
CA GLU A 450 -6.42 14.83 -11.45
C GLU A 450 -6.37 15.24 -12.92
N TYR A 451 -5.25 15.01 -13.61
CA TYR A 451 -5.15 15.25 -15.05
C TYR A 451 -6.05 14.30 -15.87
N ILE A 452 -6.10 13.01 -15.52
CA ILE A 452 -7.01 12.04 -16.14
C ILE A 452 -8.47 12.45 -15.89
N TYR A 453 -8.84 12.83 -14.66
CA TYR A 453 -10.20 13.30 -14.37
C TYR A 453 -10.57 14.54 -15.20
N TYR A 454 -9.62 15.47 -15.36
CA TYR A 454 -9.78 16.62 -16.25
C TYR A 454 -10.04 16.18 -17.70
N MET A 455 -9.20 15.30 -18.26
CA MET A 455 -9.34 14.81 -19.63
C MET A 455 -10.67 14.07 -19.85
N VAL A 456 -11.12 13.28 -18.88
CA VAL A 456 -12.43 12.60 -18.94
C VAL A 456 -13.59 13.60 -18.94
N ARG A 457 -13.50 14.71 -18.20
CA ARG A 457 -14.50 15.80 -18.25
C ARG A 457 -14.50 16.50 -19.61
N VAL A 458 -13.32 16.86 -20.11
CA VAL A 458 -13.14 17.51 -21.42
C VAL A 458 -13.67 16.63 -22.57
N LEU A 459 -13.48 15.31 -22.50
CA LEU A 459 -14.03 14.37 -23.48
C LEU A 459 -15.55 14.39 -23.50
N LYS A 460 -16.20 14.45 -22.32
CA LYS A 460 -17.67 14.57 -22.22
C LYS A 460 -18.18 15.88 -22.79
N GLU A 461 -17.40 16.95 -22.67
CA GLU A 461 -17.67 18.26 -23.27
C GLU A 461 -17.36 18.31 -24.77
N LYS A 462 -16.92 17.19 -25.38
CA LYS A 462 -16.55 17.05 -26.79
C LYS A 462 -15.43 17.99 -27.23
N LEU A 463 -14.55 18.33 -26.29
CA LEU A 463 -13.41 19.23 -26.52
C LEU A 463 -12.12 18.48 -26.90
N CYS A 464 -12.08 17.15 -26.75
CA CYS A 464 -10.97 16.29 -27.17
C CYS A 464 -11.46 14.98 -27.83
N LYS A 465 -10.56 14.25 -28.50
CA LYS A 465 -10.84 12.94 -29.12
C LYS A 465 -10.56 11.77 -28.16
N SER A 466 -11.17 10.61 -28.44
CA SER A 466 -10.91 9.37 -27.68
C SER A 466 -9.45 8.89 -27.78
N GLU A 467 -8.78 9.16 -28.91
CA GLU A 467 -7.37 8.84 -29.12
C GLU A 467 -6.47 9.61 -28.15
N GLU A 468 -6.75 10.90 -27.94
CA GLU A 468 -6.02 11.73 -26.97
C GLU A 468 -6.17 11.18 -25.56
N LEU A 469 -7.36 10.69 -25.19
CA LEU A 469 -7.57 10.05 -23.90
C LEU A 469 -6.74 8.76 -23.76
N HIS A 470 -6.65 7.94 -24.81
CA HIS A 470 -5.80 6.74 -24.82
C HIS A 470 -4.33 7.09 -24.59
N ASP A 471 -3.84 8.10 -25.30
CA ASP A 471 -2.45 8.54 -25.21
C ASP A 471 -2.12 9.05 -23.80
N ILE A 472 -3.05 9.77 -23.14
CA ILE A 472 -2.86 10.21 -21.75
C ILE A 472 -2.81 9.03 -20.78
N PHE A 473 -3.70 8.03 -20.91
CA PHE A 473 -3.63 6.82 -20.08
C PHE A 473 -2.32 6.07 -20.30
N HIS A 474 -1.88 5.91 -21.55
CA HIS A 474 -0.62 5.24 -21.87
C HIS A 474 0.59 6.02 -21.34
N LYS A 475 0.62 7.35 -21.51
CA LYS A 475 1.67 8.23 -20.98
C LYS A 475 1.73 8.17 -19.45
N CYS A 476 0.59 8.15 -18.77
CA CYS A 476 0.53 7.98 -17.31
C CYS A 476 1.17 6.65 -16.87
N LEU A 477 0.73 5.53 -17.46
CA LEU A 477 1.18 4.19 -17.08
C LEU A 477 2.66 3.93 -17.39
N THR A 478 3.21 4.59 -18.42
CA THR A 478 4.63 4.47 -18.81
C THR A 478 5.56 5.39 -18.01
N THR A 479 5.09 6.56 -17.60
CA THR A 479 5.93 7.55 -16.88
C THR A 479 6.01 7.29 -15.38
N VAL A 480 4.98 6.66 -14.79
CA VAL A 480 5.00 6.33 -13.36
C VAL A 480 5.68 4.98 -13.13
N PRO A 481 6.83 4.94 -12.42
CA PRO A 481 7.51 3.68 -12.15
C PRO A 481 6.66 2.81 -11.22
N ALA A 482 6.45 1.55 -11.61
CA ALA A 482 5.82 0.55 -10.75
C ALA A 482 6.80 0.06 -9.65
N VAL A 483 8.10 0.16 -9.88
CA VAL A 483 9.11 -0.41 -8.97
C VAL A 483 9.41 0.56 -7.81
N THR A 484 9.31 0.04 -6.59
CA THR A 484 9.55 0.76 -5.34
C THR A 484 10.66 0.08 -4.53
N PRO A 485 11.62 0.82 -3.96
CA PRO A 485 12.60 0.22 -3.04
C PRO A 485 11.91 -0.31 -1.78
N VAL A 486 12.36 -1.46 -1.28
CA VAL A 486 11.87 -2.03 -0.02
C VAL A 486 12.36 -1.18 1.16
N LEU A 487 11.50 -1.00 2.18
CA LEU A 487 11.84 -0.26 3.40
C LEU A 487 13.15 -0.78 4.00
N ASN A 488 14.08 0.14 4.31
CA ASN A 488 15.37 -0.15 4.95
C ASN A 488 16.29 -1.14 4.18
N ILE A 489 16.00 -1.46 2.92
CA ILE A 489 16.83 -2.32 2.06
C ILE A 489 16.92 -1.72 0.65
N SER A 490 17.92 -0.87 0.44
CA SER A 490 18.15 -0.21 -0.86
C SER A 490 18.48 -1.17 -2.01
N SER A 491 18.98 -2.37 -1.70
CA SER A 491 19.37 -3.37 -2.69
C SER A 491 18.21 -4.24 -3.19
N ARG A 492 17.00 -4.08 -2.65
CA ARG A 492 15.81 -4.83 -3.06
C ARG A 492 14.71 -3.86 -3.46
N SER A 493 14.04 -4.18 -4.56
CA SER A 493 12.87 -3.47 -5.03
C SER A 493 11.70 -4.43 -5.19
N TRP A 494 10.50 -3.90 -5.13
CA TRP A 494 9.24 -4.63 -5.33
C TRP A 494 8.35 -3.84 -6.29
N SER A 495 7.43 -4.53 -6.96
CA SER A 495 6.55 -3.93 -7.98
C SER A 495 5.20 -3.54 -7.35
N ASP A 496 5.00 -2.24 -7.13
CA ASP A 496 3.73 -1.67 -6.65
C ASP A 496 2.83 -1.27 -7.82
N TYR A 497 1.95 -2.18 -8.23
CA TYR A 497 0.98 -1.93 -9.28
C TYR A 497 -0.35 -1.32 -8.79
N ASN A 498 -0.48 -0.94 -7.51
CA ASN A 498 -1.75 -0.41 -7.00
C ASN A 498 -2.23 0.81 -7.80
N PHE A 499 -1.31 1.74 -8.10
CA PHE A 499 -1.59 2.91 -8.92
C PHE A 499 -1.96 2.53 -10.36
N HIS A 500 -1.19 1.64 -10.99
CA HIS A 500 -1.47 1.17 -12.36
C HIS A 500 -2.84 0.48 -12.45
N ASN A 501 -3.20 -0.31 -11.44
CA ASN A 501 -4.49 -0.99 -11.37
C ASN A 501 -5.65 0.01 -11.17
N GLU A 502 -5.45 1.06 -10.37
CA GLU A 502 -6.43 2.16 -10.25
C GLU A 502 -6.64 2.87 -11.59
N VAL A 503 -5.55 3.24 -12.26
CA VAL A 503 -5.58 3.92 -13.56
C VAL A 503 -6.21 3.04 -14.64
N LEU A 504 -5.86 1.75 -14.71
CA LEU A 504 -6.47 0.78 -15.64
C LEU A 504 -7.95 0.54 -15.31
N GLY A 505 -8.33 0.54 -14.03
CA GLY A 505 -9.72 0.51 -13.60
C GLY A 505 -10.51 1.74 -14.08
N LEU A 506 -9.94 2.94 -13.95
CA LEU A 506 -10.52 4.18 -14.49
C LEU A 506 -10.63 4.12 -16.01
N TYR A 507 -9.59 3.62 -16.68
CA TYR A 507 -9.57 3.52 -18.14
C TYR A 507 -10.68 2.58 -18.65
N ARG A 508 -10.83 1.42 -18.02
CA ARG A 508 -11.92 0.48 -18.27
C ARG A 508 -13.29 1.11 -18.06
N ARG A 509 -13.49 1.85 -16.96
CA ARG A 509 -14.75 2.57 -16.68
C ARG A 509 -15.08 3.65 -17.72
N CYS A 510 -14.07 4.25 -18.35
CA CYS A 510 -14.26 5.25 -19.39
C CYS A 510 -14.63 4.63 -20.74
N LEU A 511 -14.04 3.48 -21.07
CA LEU A 511 -14.27 2.82 -22.35
C LEU A 511 -15.46 1.85 -22.36
N GLY A 512 -15.84 1.28 -21.21
CA GLY A 512 -16.85 0.22 -21.14
C GLY A 512 -16.45 -0.97 -22.02
N ASP A 513 -17.37 -1.42 -22.87
CA ASP A 513 -17.18 -2.56 -23.78
C ASP A 513 -16.08 -2.33 -24.83
N ALA A 514 -15.66 -1.09 -25.06
CA ALA A 514 -14.55 -0.77 -25.95
C ALA A 514 -13.17 -1.12 -25.37
N PHE A 515 -13.09 -1.46 -24.08
CA PHE A 515 -11.86 -1.96 -23.45
C PHE A 515 -11.60 -3.40 -23.89
N SER A 516 -10.85 -3.56 -24.99
CA SER A 516 -10.67 -4.86 -25.64
C SER A 516 -9.60 -5.75 -24.98
N SER A 517 -9.68 -7.06 -25.27
CA SER A 517 -8.67 -8.07 -24.91
C SER A 517 -7.24 -7.64 -25.29
N ASN A 518 -7.05 -6.92 -26.40
CA ASN A 518 -5.74 -6.42 -26.85
C ASN A 518 -5.15 -5.39 -25.88
N VAL A 519 -5.98 -4.61 -25.18
CA VAL A 519 -5.52 -3.64 -24.18
C VAL A 519 -4.95 -4.38 -22.97
N TYR A 520 -5.61 -5.46 -22.53
CA TYR A 520 -5.09 -6.33 -21.46
C TYR A 520 -3.76 -6.97 -21.86
N GLU A 521 -3.66 -7.55 -23.05
CA GLU A 521 -2.42 -8.16 -23.56
C GLU A 521 -1.26 -7.15 -23.57
N LYS A 522 -1.48 -5.95 -24.13
CA LYS A 522 -0.48 -4.86 -24.15
C LYS A 522 0.05 -4.53 -22.75
N TYR A 523 -0.84 -4.35 -21.77
CA TYR A 523 -0.42 -3.97 -20.42
C TYR A 523 0.12 -5.14 -19.59
N LEU A 524 -0.27 -6.39 -19.87
CA LEU A 524 0.36 -7.57 -19.27
C LEU A 524 1.78 -7.78 -19.78
N GLU A 525 2.06 -7.48 -21.06
CA GLU A 525 3.42 -7.47 -21.58
C GLU A 525 4.29 -6.39 -20.90
N MET A 526 3.72 -5.21 -20.66
CA MET A 526 4.41 -4.13 -19.95
C MET A 526 4.58 -4.40 -18.45
N PHE A 527 3.62 -5.08 -17.82
CA PHE A 527 3.54 -5.31 -16.38
C PHE A 527 3.35 -6.80 -16.04
N PRO A 528 4.35 -7.66 -16.35
CA PRO A 528 4.19 -9.11 -16.28
C PRO A 528 3.98 -9.67 -14.87
N ASP A 529 4.44 -8.97 -13.83
CA ASP A 529 4.31 -9.40 -12.43
C ASP A 529 3.00 -8.91 -11.77
N ASN A 530 2.12 -8.23 -12.52
CA ASN A 530 0.89 -7.66 -11.98
C ASN A 530 -0.22 -8.72 -11.89
N SER A 531 -0.29 -9.41 -10.74
CA SER A 531 -1.29 -10.44 -10.48
C SER A 531 -2.73 -9.93 -10.58
N ILE A 532 -3.01 -8.70 -10.12
CA ILE A 532 -4.37 -8.12 -10.17
C ILE A 532 -4.80 -7.86 -11.61
N LEU A 533 -3.91 -7.33 -12.46
CA LEU A 533 -4.21 -7.14 -13.88
C LEU A 533 -4.43 -8.48 -14.59
N ALA A 534 -3.64 -9.49 -14.24
CA ALA A 534 -3.79 -10.84 -14.77
C ALA A 534 -5.15 -11.46 -14.44
N ILE A 535 -5.57 -11.34 -13.17
CA ILE A 535 -6.89 -11.78 -12.70
C ILE A 535 -7.99 -11.09 -13.52
N GLN A 536 -7.93 -9.76 -13.63
CA GLN A 536 -8.92 -8.99 -14.37
C GLN A 536 -8.96 -9.33 -15.87
N ALA A 537 -7.81 -9.57 -16.48
CA ALA A 537 -7.71 -9.96 -17.88
C ALA A 537 -8.34 -11.35 -18.11
N VAL A 538 -8.05 -12.30 -17.24
CA VAL A 538 -8.56 -13.68 -17.32
C VAL A 538 -10.07 -13.71 -17.10
N GLU A 539 -10.58 -12.96 -16.12
CA GLU A 539 -12.03 -12.81 -15.89
C GLU A 539 -12.73 -12.26 -17.14
N HIS A 540 -12.18 -11.20 -17.75
CA HIS A 540 -12.73 -10.62 -18.97
C HIS A 540 -12.70 -11.58 -20.16
N LEU A 541 -11.60 -12.30 -20.37
CA LEU A 541 -11.49 -13.30 -21.44
C LEU A 541 -12.47 -14.47 -21.24
N TYR A 542 -12.71 -14.86 -19.99
CA TYR A 542 -13.69 -15.90 -19.66
C TYR A 542 -15.13 -15.45 -19.97
N GLU A 543 -15.47 -14.20 -19.62
CA GLU A 543 -16.77 -13.59 -19.96
C GLU A 543 -16.97 -13.53 -21.49
N ASN A 544 -15.92 -13.20 -22.25
CA ASN A 544 -15.95 -13.15 -23.71
C ASN A 544 -15.82 -14.52 -24.41
N ARG A 545 -15.79 -15.64 -23.66
CA ARG A 545 -15.60 -17.01 -24.18
C ARG A 545 -14.28 -17.25 -24.92
N GLU A 546 -13.25 -16.46 -24.65
CA GLU A 546 -11.89 -16.62 -25.18
C GLU A 546 -11.02 -17.53 -24.28
N LEU A 547 -11.49 -18.74 -24.00
CA LEU A 547 -10.91 -19.65 -22.98
C LEU A 547 -9.45 -20.03 -23.24
N ASP A 548 -9.06 -20.26 -24.50
CA ASP A 548 -7.69 -20.67 -24.83
C ASP A 548 -6.67 -19.57 -24.54
N LYS A 549 -7.07 -18.31 -24.75
CA LYS A 549 -6.24 -17.15 -24.39
C LYS A 549 -6.13 -17.02 -22.87
N ALA A 550 -7.24 -17.19 -22.16
CA ALA A 550 -7.26 -17.15 -20.69
C ALA A 550 -6.30 -18.21 -20.10
N ARG A 551 -6.38 -19.46 -20.58
CA ARG A 551 -5.47 -20.55 -20.18
C ARG A 551 -4.01 -20.22 -20.48
N LYS A 552 -3.70 -19.73 -21.68
CA LYS A 552 -2.32 -19.37 -22.08
C LYS A 552 -1.74 -18.27 -21.17
N ILE A 553 -2.53 -17.25 -20.85
CA ILE A 553 -2.12 -16.18 -19.93
C ILE A 553 -1.87 -16.76 -18.54
N LEU A 554 -2.80 -17.55 -18.00
CA LEU A 554 -2.66 -18.18 -16.68
C LEU A 554 -1.40 -19.05 -16.60
N SER A 555 -1.19 -19.95 -17.56
CA SER A 555 0.01 -20.80 -17.58
C SER A 555 1.30 -19.98 -17.65
N GLY A 556 1.33 -18.94 -18.49
CA GLY A 556 2.49 -18.06 -18.62
C GLY A 556 2.82 -17.27 -17.35
N ILE A 557 1.80 -16.86 -16.60
CA ILE A 557 1.96 -16.08 -15.37
C ILE A 557 2.30 -16.99 -14.18
N LEU A 558 1.59 -18.11 -14.00
CA LEU A 558 1.86 -19.06 -12.92
C LEU A 558 3.27 -19.65 -12.97
N LEU A 559 3.88 -19.76 -14.16
CA LEU A 559 5.29 -20.13 -14.31
C LEU A 559 6.25 -19.08 -13.72
N LYS A 560 5.88 -17.80 -13.73
CA LYS A 560 6.70 -16.69 -13.22
C LYS A 560 6.39 -16.37 -11.75
N THR A 561 5.11 -16.41 -11.38
CA THR A 561 4.59 -16.01 -10.06
C THR A 561 3.77 -17.14 -9.42
N PRO A 562 4.41 -18.29 -9.08
CA PRO A 562 3.71 -19.45 -8.52
C PRO A 562 3.15 -19.20 -7.10
N TYR A 563 3.53 -18.09 -6.46
CA TYR A 563 3.18 -17.77 -5.07
C TYR A 563 1.85 -17.03 -4.89
N CYS A 564 1.06 -16.87 -5.96
CA CYS A 564 -0.22 -16.18 -5.94
C CYS A 564 -1.38 -17.19 -5.92
N LEU A 565 -1.97 -17.40 -4.74
CA LEU A 565 -3.08 -18.30 -4.48
C LEU A 565 -4.33 -17.93 -5.28
N ASP A 566 -4.62 -16.64 -5.43
CA ASP A 566 -5.81 -16.17 -6.16
C ASP A 566 -5.76 -16.59 -7.64
N LEU A 567 -4.58 -16.52 -8.27
CA LEU A 567 -4.39 -16.99 -9.66
C LEU A 567 -4.59 -18.50 -9.79
N TRP A 568 -4.09 -19.30 -8.85
CA TRP A 568 -4.34 -20.74 -8.82
C TRP A 568 -5.83 -21.06 -8.67
N LYS A 569 -6.52 -20.40 -7.73
CA LYS A 569 -7.96 -20.59 -7.52
C LYS A 569 -8.77 -20.23 -8.75
N ILE A 570 -8.41 -19.15 -9.46
CA ILE A 570 -9.08 -18.77 -10.71
C ILE A 570 -8.85 -19.84 -11.79
N ALA A 571 -7.60 -20.28 -12.00
CA ALA A 571 -7.28 -21.31 -12.98
C ALA A 571 -8.06 -22.61 -12.73
N ILE A 572 -8.09 -23.07 -11.48
CA ILE A 572 -8.87 -24.24 -11.06
C ILE A 572 -10.37 -24.00 -11.28
N SER A 573 -10.89 -22.83 -10.90
CA SER A 573 -12.32 -22.53 -11.04
C SER A 573 -12.79 -22.52 -12.49
N ILE A 574 -11.94 -22.10 -13.44
CA ILE A 574 -12.24 -22.13 -14.87
C ILE A 574 -12.37 -23.58 -15.32
N GLU A 575 -11.40 -24.43 -15.00
CA GLU A 575 -11.44 -25.84 -15.42
C GLU A 575 -12.59 -26.61 -14.78
N LEU A 576 -12.95 -26.30 -13.53
CA LEU A 576 -14.14 -26.90 -12.88
C LEU A 576 -15.45 -26.48 -13.58
N LYS A 577 -15.58 -25.22 -14.01
CA LYS A 577 -16.78 -24.74 -14.73
C LYS A 577 -16.90 -25.33 -16.14
N GLU A 578 -15.76 -25.64 -16.77
CA GLU A 578 -15.71 -26.32 -18.07
C GLU A 578 -15.74 -27.86 -17.94
N GLU A 579 -15.99 -28.40 -16.73
CA GLU A 579 -16.06 -29.83 -16.42
C GLU A 579 -14.77 -30.63 -16.76
N ASN A 580 -13.63 -29.95 -16.83
CA ASN A 580 -12.31 -30.55 -17.09
C ASN A 580 -11.65 -31.04 -15.79
N PHE A 581 -12.24 -32.06 -15.15
CA PHE A 581 -11.82 -32.52 -13.82
C PHE A 581 -10.38 -33.03 -13.75
N ASP A 582 -9.87 -33.67 -14.81
CA ASP A 582 -8.48 -34.15 -14.85
C ASP A 582 -7.47 -33.00 -14.85
N GLN A 583 -7.78 -31.93 -15.59
CA GLN A 583 -6.94 -30.74 -15.60
C GLN A 583 -7.02 -29.98 -14.28
N ALA A 584 -8.23 -29.88 -13.69
CA ALA A 584 -8.42 -29.29 -12.36
C ALA A 584 -7.60 -30.03 -11.30
N ARG A 585 -7.55 -31.37 -11.35
CA ARG A 585 -6.73 -32.19 -10.46
C ARG A 585 -5.24 -31.90 -10.59
N GLN A 586 -4.71 -31.86 -11.83
CA GLN A 586 -3.31 -31.51 -12.07
C GLN A 586 -2.99 -30.09 -11.55
N LEU A 587 -3.91 -29.14 -11.72
CA LEU A 587 -3.75 -27.80 -11.19
C LEU A 587 -3.72 -27.78 -9.66
N PHE A 588 -4.56 -28.56 -8.97
CA PHE A 588 -4.49 -28.71 -7.52
C PHE A 588 -3.16 -29.31 -7.05
N GLU A 589 -2.66 -30.36 -7.71
CA GLU A 589 -1.37 -30.97 -7.39
C GLU A 589 -0.23 -29.95 -7.54
N HIS A 590 -0.14 -29.26 -8.68
CA HIS A 590 0.87 -28.22 -8.90
C HIS A 590 0.73 -27.04 -7.92
N ALA A 591 -0.50 -26.61 -7.62
CA ALA A 591 -0.75 -25.52 -6.71
C ALA A 591 -0.28 -25.89 -5.28
N THR A 592 -0.54 -27.11 -4.83
CA THR A 592 -0.14 -27.58 -3.48
C THR A 592 1.37 -27.85 -3.37
N GLU A 593 2.07 -28.08 -4.48
CA GLU A 593 3.53 -28.06 -4.53
C GLU A 593 4.09 -26.65 -4.45
N ALA A 594 3.49 -25.69 -5.16
CA ALA A 594 3.90 -24.29 -5.16
C ALA A 594 3.61 -23.55 -3.84
N LEU A 595 2.46 -23.85 -3.22
CA LEU A 595 1.96 -23.20 -2.01
C LEU A 595 1.71 -24.25 -0.91
N PRO A 596 2.79 -24.82 -0.36
CA PRO A 596 2.68 -26.02 0.47
C PRO A 596 1.94 -25.80 1.78
N LEU A 597 1.98 -24.57 2.30
CA LEU A 597 1.42 -24.16 3.58
C LEU A 597 0.02 -23.54 3.47
N ALA A 598 -0.56 -23.48 2.26
CA ALA A 598 -1.87 -22.89 2.03
C ALA A 598 -2.99 -23.85 2.48
N ALA A 599 -3.42 -23.78 3.72
CA ALA A 599 -4.48 -24.65 4.25
C ALA A 599 -5.78 -24.55 3.44
N SER A 600 -6.16 -23.33 3.00
CA SER A 600 -7.35 -23.15 2.17
C SER A 600 -7.28 -23.90 0.84
N LEU A 601 -6.09 -24.02 0.23
CA LEU A 601 -5.92 -24.76 -1.01
C LEU A 601 -6.07 -26.28 -0.79
N TRP A 602 -5.51 -26.78 0.31
CA TRP A 602 -5.66 -28.19 0.69
C TRP A 602 -7.11 -28.56 0.99
N LYS A 603 -7.86 -27.66 1.66
CA LYS A 603 -9.30 -27.83 1.90
C LYS A 603 -10.08 -27.86 0.60
N ASP A 604 -9.80 -26.93 -0.32
CA ASP A 604 -10.44 -26.90 -1.65
C ASP A 604 -10.13 -28.19 -2.44
N PHE A 605 -8.88 -28.69 -2.36
CA PHE A 605 -8.48 -29.94 -3.03
C PHE A 605 -9.18 -31.17 -2.44
N ALA A 606 -9.26 -31.25 -1.11
CA ALA A 606 -9.97 -32.35 -0.44
C ALA A 606 -11.47 -32.35 -0.77
N MET A 607 -12.11 -31.17 -0.82
CA MET A 607 -13.50 -31.03 -1.25
C MET A 607 -13.72 -31.48 -2.70
N PHE A 608 -12.77 -31.16 -3.59
CA PHE A 608 -12.82 -31.60 -4.97
C PHE A 608 -12.79 -33.13 -5.11
N GLU A 609 -11.85 -33.80 -4.44
CA GLU A 609 -11.75 -35.27 -4.48
C GLU A 609 -12.96 -35.95 -3.81
N LEU A 610 -13.52 -35.35 -2.75
CA LEU A 610 -14.76 -35.84 -2.12
C LEU A 610 -15.95 -35.86 -3.09
N ALA A 611 -16.07 -34.83 -3.92
CA ALA A 611 -17.21 -34.65 -4.81
C ALA A 611 -17.09 -35.43 -6.14
N HIS A 612 -15.88 -35.69 -6.65
CA HIS A 612 -15.67 -36.16 -8.03
C HIS A 612 -14.90 -37.48 -8.17
N ASP A 613 -14.43 -38.11 -7.08
CA ASP A 613 -13.64 -39.34 -7.16
C ASP A 613 -14.36 -40.58 -6.62
N SER A 614 -14.26 -41.69 -7.36
CA SER A 614 -14.71 -43.02 -6.90
C SER A 614 -13.78 -43.61 -5.85
N ASN A 615 -12.49 -43.26 -5.86
CA ASN A 615 -11.46 -43.70 -4.90
C ASN A 615 -11.20 -42.69 -3.76
N LYS A 616 -12.22 -41.90 -3.42
CA LYS A 616 -12.20 -40.81 -2.44
C LYS A 616 -11.34 -41.06 -1.19
N MET A 617 -11.44 -42.22 -0.54
CA MET A 617 -10.78 -42.46 0.76
C MET A 617 -9.25 -42.57 0.66
N GLU A 618 -8.71 -43.21 -0.39
CA GLU A 618 -7.26 -43.40 -0.52
C GLU A 618 -6.56 -42.07 -0.83
N ARG A 619 -7.15 -41.27 -1.73
CA ARG A 619 -6.59 -39.96 -2.09
C ARG A 619 -6.71 -38.95 -0.96
N LEU A 620 -7.83 -38.94 -0.25
CA LEU A 620 -7.99 -38.12 0.95
C LEU A 620 -6.96 -38.49 2.02
N GLN A 621 -6.70 -39.78 2.24
CA GLN A 621 -5.66 -40.21 3.18
C GLN A 621 -4.27 -39.72 2.74
N SER A 622 -3.97 -39.77 1.45
CA SER A 622 -2.72 -39.22 0.89
C SER A 622 -2.63 -37.69 1.12
N ILE A 623 -3.71 -36.95 0.88
CA ILE A 623 -3.77 -35.50 1.14
C ILE A 623 -3.52 -35.22 2.63
N VAL A 624 -4.22 -35.92 3.53
CA VAL A 624 -4.09 -35.77 4.99
C VAL A 624 -2.67 -36.08 5.47
N ASN A 625 -2.04 -37.13 4.93
CA ASN A 625 -0.65 -37.44 5.27
C ASN A 625 0.30 -36.31 4.83
N LYS A 626 0.15 -35.81 3.59
CA LYS A 626 0.96 -34.69 3.07
C LYS A 626 0.76 -33.40 3.87
N THR A 627 -0.45 -33.11 4.36
CA THR A 627 -0.70 -31.92 5.18
C THR A 627 -0.11 -32.07 6.58
N LYS A 628 -0.19 -33.26 7.18
CA LYS A 628 0.43 -33.55 8.49
C LYS A 628 1.94 -33.37 8.46
N ASP A 629 2.61 -33.87 7.43
CA ASP A 629 4.06 -33.71 7.24
C ASP A 629 4.49 -32.23 7.16
N ARG A 630 3.57 -31.34 6.79
CA ARG A 630 3.80 -29.89 6.66
C ARG A 630 3.33 -29.10 7.89
N GLY A 631 2.74 -29.76 8.88
CA GLY A 631 2.19 -29.14 10.09
C GLY A 631 0.87 -28.41 9.86
N ILE A 632 0.07 -28.83 8.89
CA ILE A 632 -1.26 -28.27 8.59
C ILE A 632 -2.33 -29.27 9.05
N ASP A 633 -3.29 -28.78 9.83
CA ASP A 633 -4.43 -29.58 10.28
C ASP A 633 -5.65 -29.33 9.38
N ILE A 634 -6.06 -30.36 8.65
CA ILE A 634 -7.29 -30.40 7.87
C ILE A 634 -8.27 -31.47 8.37
N GLU A 635 -7.90 -32.26 9.39
CA GLU A 635 -8.70 -33.39 9.82
C GLU A 635 -10.00 -32.94 10.49
N ASP A 636 -9.93 -31.90 11.31
CA ASP A 636 -11.11 -31.34 11.96
C ASP A 636 -12.13 -30.80 10.95
N PHE A 637 -11.65 -30.17 9.87
CA PHE A 637 -12.49 -29.75 8.75
C PHE A 637 -13.16 -30.94 8.03
N LEU A 638 -12.42 -32.03 7.79
CA LEU A 638 -12.98 -33.23 7.17
C LEU A 638 -13.99 -33.95 8.07
N LYS A 639 -13.81 -33.92 9.40
CA LYS A 639 -14.80 -34.45 10.35
C LYS A 639 -16.11 -33.67 10.28
N GLU A 640 -16.05 -32.33 10.22
CA GLU A 640 -17.25 -31.49 10.08
C GLU A 640 -18.02 -31.81 8.79
N LEU A 641 -17.32 -32.06 7.69
CA LEU A 641 -17.93 -32.39 6.39
C LEU A 641 -18.53 -33.81 6.28
N THR A 642 -18.11 -34.73 7.14
CA THR A 642 -18.57 -36.14 7.13
C THR A 642 -19.64 -36.44 8.18
N LEU A 643 -19.98 -35.44 9.01
CA LEU A 643 -21.05 -35.50 10.00
C LEU A 643 -22.41 -34.98 9.48
N GLU A 644 -22.45 -34.44 8.25
CA GLU A 644 -23.67 -34.19 7.45
C GLU A 644 -23.88 -35.32 6.44
#